data_AF-A0A523SEF3-F1
#
_entry.id   AF-A0A523SEF3-F1
#
_cell.length_a   1.000
_cell.length_b   1.000
_cell.length_c   1.000
_cell.angle_alpha   90.00
_cell.angle_beta   90.00
_cell.angle_gamma   90.00
#
_symmetry.space_group_name_H-M   'P 1'
#
loop_
_entity.id
_entity.type
_entity.pdbx_description
1 polymer ?
#
loop_
_entity_poly.entity_id
_entity_poly.type
_entity_poly.pdbx_seq_one_letter_code
_entity_poly.pdbx_strand_id
1 'polypeptide(L)'
;DRCSVASDVPLYYNPFTDENVYWLTWGGGEGKRMETIDGTPSSNTPHIVSCFKETIHIEENRLCPSSSGFGWVWEEMILPSNVGSISRDYTFSVEQLYTDSFQIRVAVYGATTSTHALEVQMNGIPLCDTSWYGVNYTEPFLFTCGGTNLVSGDNTIRLRLHKSGGGDDIYVDYLEVSFYRNLRVVNNEIVFSTKDGIPEDTVLEFSLYGFSEQPFVYEITNPFEARQIIGASYAYGTITFQNYVPVGEKKHYIAASAFGTPKALVERNPFSLRGMHKADYLIITHKKFYHAALQLRDWRRNHLLGVQNPVIRMVLIDEIFDNFGWGLADPVAIRNFLFYAANFWEYPPGYVLLYGGGSYDYKNQYESPLPKNYIPVYEKGDYVHFQQLMSNNPCYEDFFTDFTGDLLCDIPLGRITVVTEEEAAAAVNKIISYESGNLGVWKNKVILIADDEFDSKGIDGLYRYHVAGTEAISSLVPDRFDQVKEYLSEYPGTSPHSVPPGTKPEARKALIKTLTSGGLLSIFLGHGNLRQLTHELVFYRSDISMLENEYRGPFCYFGSCSVGDFDRPDEESIADLLQKKGKRGAIASLACTRTSGYSGITVLGRELAANLLKNPDITIGDGVLISKQNAGFGRTYAYFGDPATPLFPDSIGFQATISSDTLVGGKRIDIQGQTDDPDFNGFLYVSAFDSEKRIKHPVPTTSDTLRYTLPGSSIFQGVFTIEQGEINASFFVPADLDPGVTGRVSLYIWDNGREGRRSFDSLLTGYNDTLSTDTLPPTIEIYYHGKLLSNEMTIPNNAEIKGILEDESGIDISERDERAIYIAVNEDYTNIKKLNDYFFYDINSSTRGSFSYGLDLDTSIVSAKLEISCYDNNKNQAIKILNLNVYNGEHFTLSTIYNFPNPFQESTNFTFTISHRSLVR
;
A
#
# COMPACT_ATOMS: atom_id res chain seq x y z
N ASP A 1 17.16 -9.24 -23.02
CA ASP A 1 17.80 -10.53 -23.29
C ASP A 1 19.01 -10.74 -22.38
N ARG A 2 18.76 -11.07 -21.10
CA ARG A 2 19.76 -11.77 -20.28
C ARG A 2 19.61 -13.24 -20.62
N CYS A 3 20.43 -13.72 -21.55
CA CYS A 3 20.86 -15.11 -21.70
C CYS A 3 21.48 -15.25 -23.08
N SER A 4 22.81 -15.25 -23.13
CA SER A 4 23.55 -15.82 -24.24
C SER A 4 24.83 -16.41 -23.66
N VAL A 5 24.80 -17.72 -23.41
CA VAL A 5 26.01 -18.51 -23.46
C VAL A 5 25.84 -19.53 -24.58
N ALA A 6 26.33 -19.12 -25.75
CA ALA A 6 26.32 -19.79 -27.05
C ALA A 6 25.02 -19.65 -27.86
N SER A 7 25.20 -19.47 -29.18
CA SER A 7 24.17 -19.44 -30.21
C SER A 7 23.37 -20.73 -30.36
N ASP A 8 23.77 -21.79 -29.65
CA ASP A 8 23.40 -23.16 -30.00
C ASP A 8 22.49 -23.84 -28.93
N VAL A 9 22.17 -23.16 -27.81
CA VAL A 9 21.11 -23.59 -26.87
C VAL A 9 20.45 -22.33 -26.28
N PRO A 10 19.25 -21.91 -26.73
CA PRO A 10 18.57 -20.79 -26.12
C PRO A 10 18.03 -21.21 -24.75
N LEU A 11 18.77 -20.91 -23.68
CA LEU A 11 18.18 -20.85 -22.35
C LEU A 11 17.24 -19.64 -22.33
N TYR A 12 15.93 -19.89 -22.42
CA TYR A 12 14.93 -18.84 -22.23
C TYR A 12 14.68 -18.68 -20.73
N TYR A 13 15.29 -17.66 -20.13
CA TYR A 13 14.97 -17.29 -18.75
C TYR A 13 13.60 -16.63 -18.72
N ASN A 14 12.61 -17.34 -18.17
CA ASN A 14 11.32 -16.76 -17.84
C ASN A 14 11.40 -16.20 -16.41
N PRO A 15 11.25 -14.88 -16.18
CA PRO A 15 11.34 -14.31 -14.84
C PRO A 15 10.15 -14.69 -13.94
N PHE A 16 9.04 -15.18 -14.51
CA PHE A 16 7.78 -15.38 -13.80
C PHE A 16 7.53 -16.81 -13.34
N THR A 17 8.07 -17.81 -14.05
CA THR A 17 7.84 -19.24 -13.72
C THR A 17 9.00 -20.13 -14.20
N ASP A 18 9.22 -21.24 -13.50
CA ASP A 18 10.14 -22.32 -13.91
C ASP A 18 9.39 -23.50 -14.56
N GLU A 19 8.07 -23.38 -14.73
CA GLU A 19 7.22 -24.41 -15.32
C GLU A 19 6.96 -24.13 -16.80
N ASN A 20 6.91 -25.20 -17.60
CA ASN A 20 6.42 -25.17 -18.98
C ASN A 20 5.11 -25.96 -19.09
N VAL A 21 4.20 -25.48 -19.93
CA VAL A 21 2.87 -26.10 -20.14
C VAL A 21 2.73 -26.52 -21.59
N TYR A 22 2.30 -27.77 -21.80
CA TYR A 22 2.04 -28.35 -23.12
C TYR A 22 0.57 -28.77 -23.21
N TRP A 23 -0.12 -28.30 -24.24
CA TRP A 23 -1.54 -28.60 -24.46
C TRP A 23 -1.69 -29.79 -25.40
N LEU A 24 -2.33 -30.86 -24.92
CA LEU A 24 -2.73 -32.00 -25.73
C LEU A 24 -4.19 -31.84 -26.13
N THR A 25 -4.46 -31.82 -27.44
CA THR A 25 -5.81 -31.68 -28.01
C THR A 25 -6.10 -32.80 -29.00
N TRP A 26 -7.37 -33.16 -29.19
CA TRP A 26 -7.81 -34.19 -30.13
C TRP A 26 -9.09 -33.77 -30.85
N GLY A 27 -9.37 -34.38 -32.00
CA GLY A 27 -10.59 -34.13 -32.79
C GLY A 27 -10.51 -33.05 -33.87
N GLY A 28 -9.35 -32.40 -34.04
CA GLY A 28 -9.06 -31.47 -35.14
C GLY A 28 -8.50 -32.15 -36.40
N GLY A 29 -7.77 -31.40 -37.24
CA GLY A 29 -7.02 -31.94 -38.38
C GLY A 29 -5.82 -32.80 -37.98
N GLU A 30 -5.17 -33.46 -38.94
CA GLU A 30 -3.93 -34.20 -38.67
C GLU A 30 -2.83 -33.24 -38.17
N GLY A 31 -2.36 -33.47 -36.95
CA GLY A 31 -1.24 -32.72 -36.38
C GLY A 31 0.10 -33.10 -37.02
N LYS A 32 1.10 -32.21 -36.90
CA LYS A 32 2.48 -32.46 -37.36
C LYS A 32 2.98 -33.79 -36.79
N ARG A 33 3.44 -34.68 -37.68
CA ARG A 33 4.06 -35.96 -37.29
C ARG A 33 5.56 -35.76 -37.16
N MET A 34 6.16 -36.42 -36.17
CA MET A 34 7.60 -36.44 -36.01
C MET A 34 8.23 -37.10 -37.23
N GLU A 35 9.20 -36.42 -37.85
CA GLU A 35 9.93 -36.98 -38.98
C GLU A 35 10.98 -37.99 -38.50
N THR A 36 11.45 -38.83 -39.42
CA THR A 36 12.49 -39.83 -39.14
C THR A 36 13.75 -39.58 -39.96
N ILE A 37 14.91 -39.83 -39.35
CA ILE A 37 16.22 -39.85 -40.01
C ILE A 37 16.72 -41.30 -40.04
N ASP A 38 17.19 -41.77 -41.20
CA ASP A 38 17.85 -43.07 -41.29
C ASP A 38 19.25 -42.99 -40.67
N GLY A 39 19.41 -43.62 -39.51
CA GLY A 39 20.64 -43.71 -38.75
C GLY A 39 21.38 -45.04 -38.89
N THR A 40 21.03 -45.85 -39.88
CA THR A 40 21.67 -47.16 -40.11
C THR A 40 23.19 -47.00 -40.29
N PRO A 41 24.04 -47.71 -39.52
CA PRO A 41 25.50 -47.67 -39.67
C PRO A 41 25.99 -48.31 -40.99
N SER A 42 25.86 -47.58 -42.09
CA SER A 42 26.06 -48.07 -43.46
C SER A 42 27.25 -47.45 -44.19
N SER A 43 27.77 -46.32 -43.71
CA SER A 43 29.02 -45.73 -44.20
C SER A 43 30.22 -46.57 -43.75
N ASN A 44 31.14 -46.85 -44.67
CA ASN A 44 32.36 -47.61 -44.40
C ASN A 44 33.51 -46.75 -43.84
N THR A 45 33.40 -45.42 -43.92
CA THR A 45 34.42 -44.47 -43.45
C THR A 45 33.78 -43.29 -42.70
N PRO A 46 32.99 -43.54 -41.64
CA PRO A 46 32.44 -42.45 -40.83
C PRO A 46 33.54 -41.81 -39.97
N HIS A 47 33.31 -40.56 -39.57
CA HIS A 47 34.11 -39.96 -38.50
C HIS A 47 33.55 -40.40 -37.14
N ILE A 48 34.35 -41.15 -36.37
CA ILE A 48 33.93 -41.69 -35.07
C ILE A 48 33.99 -40.59 -34.02
N VAL A 49 32.86 -40.32 -33.38
CA VAL A 49 32.78 -39.37 -32.26
C VAL A 49 33.08 -40.09 -30.95
N SER A 50 34.12 -39.68 -30.24
CA SER A 50 34.56 -40.30 -28.98
C SER A 50 34.05 -39.61 -27.72
N CYS A 51 33.73 -38.32 -27.81
CA CYS A 51 33.31 -37.48 -26.71
C CYS A 51 32.51 -36.27 -27.24
N PHE A 52 31.84 -35.59 -26.33
CA PHE A 52 31.16 -34.33 -26.60
C PHE A 52 31.50 -33.31 -25.51
N LYS A 53 31.27 -32.03 -25.80
CA LYS A 53 31.43 -30.95 -24.83
C LYS A 53 30.13 -30.80 -24.06
N GLU A 54 30.21 -30.90 -22.74
CA GLU A 54 29.10 -30.60 -21.83
C GLU A 54 29.41 -29.31 -21.08
N THR A 55 28.39 -28.51 -20.80
CA THR A 55 28.49 -27.34 -19.95
C THR A 55 27.48 -27.49 -18.81
N ILE A 56 27.97 -27.48 -17.58
CA ILE A 56 27.13 -27.37 -16.39
C ILE A 56 27.01 -25.89 -16.05
N HIS A 57 25.77 -25.40 -15.97
CA HIS A 57 25.45 -24.07 -15.46
C HIS A 57 25.07 -24.18 -13.98
N ILE A 58 25.70 -23.38 -13.13
CA ILE A 58 25.57 -23.41 -11.68
C ILE A 58 25.16 -22.00 -11.22
N GLU A 59 23.91 -21.88 -10.77
CA GLU A 59 23.37 -20.66 -10.18
C GLU A 59 22.31 -21.04 -9.14
N GLU A 60 22.08 -20.15 -8.19
CA GLU A 60 20.81 -20.13 -7.45
C GLU A 60 20.31 -18.69 -7.41
N ASN A 61 19.01 -18.45 -7.44
CA ASN A 61 18.46 -17.10 -7.35
C ASN A 61 18.05 -16.83 -5.88
N ARG A 62 18.92 -16.21 -5.07
CA ARG A 62 18.63 -16.00 -3.64
C ARG A 62 18.47 -14.54 -3.23
N LEU A 63 19.02 -13.61 -4.02
CA LEU A 63 19.01 -12.19 -3.70
C LEU A 63 18.58 -11.36 -4.90
N CYS A 64 17.67 -10.42 -4.68
CA CYS A 64 17.39 -9.33 -5.60
C CYS A 64 17.96 -8.03 -4.99
N PRO A 65 19.17 -7.57 -5.39
CA PRO A 65 19.84 -6.45 -4.71
C PRO A 65 19.07 -5.12 -4.83
N SER A 66 18.38 -4.90 -5.95
CA SER A 66 17.50 -3.74 -6.15
C SER A 66 16.20 -3.82 -5.36
N SER A 67 15.86 -5.00 -4.83
CA SER A 67 14.55 -5.33 -4.26
C SER A 67 13.38 -4.92 -5.16
N SER A 68 13.56 -5.11 -6.47
CA SER A 68 12.64 -4.75 -7.54
C SER A 68 13.24 -5.23 -8.87
N GLY A 69 12.38 -5.46 -9.86
CA GLY A 69 12.76 -5.90 -11.20
C GLY A 69 13.22 -7.35 -11.26
N PHE A 70 13.90 -7.69 -12.34
CA PHE A 70 14.29 -9.07 -12.68
C PHE A 70 15.74 -9.41 -12.32
N GLY A 71 16.45 -8.49 -11.68
CA GLY A 71 17.84 -8.65 -11.31
C GLY A 71 18.01 -9.53 -10.08
N TRP A 72 18.06 -10.85 -10.28
CA TRP A 72 18.43 -11.83 -9.25
C TRP A 72 19.91 -12.21 -9.37
N VAL A 73 20.52 -12.51 -8.22
CA VAL A 73 21.90 -12.99 -8.10
C VAL A 73 21.94 -14.11 -7.05
N TRP A 74 23.03 -14.87 -7.06
CA TRP A 74 23.24 -15.98 -6.14
C TRP A 74 23.53 -15.52 -4.72
N GLU A 75 24.54 -14.68 -4.53
CA GLU A 75 24.83 -14.12 -3.21
C GLU A 75 25.72 -12.88 -3.29
N GLU A 76 25.82 -12.17 -2.17
CA GLU A 76 26.76 -11.07 -1.97
C GLU A 76 28.00 -11.54 -1.19
N MET A 77 29.17 -11.27 -1.74
CA MET A 77 30.46 -11.46 -1.06
C MET A 77 30.95 -10.11 -0.52
N ILE A 78 30.77 -9.89 0.78
CA ILE A 78 31.25 -8.70 1.49
C ILE A 78 32.65 -8.95 2.06
N LEU A 79 33.64 -8.17 1.65
CA LEU A 79 35.01 -8.15 2.18
C LEU A 79 35.20 -6.91 3.06
N PRO A 80 35.17 -7.04 4.40
CA PRO A 80 35.40 -5.93 5.30
C PRO A 80 36.80 -5.32 5.15
N SER A 81 36.92 -4.03 5.40
CA SER A 81 38.19 -3.28 5.24
C SER A 81 39.33 -3.77 6.15
N ASN A 82 39.04 -4.50 7.22
CA ASN A 82 40.03 -5.08 8.13
C ASN A 82 40.41 -6.54 7.79
N VAL A 83 39.84 -7.14 6.73
CA VAL A 83 40.09 -8.52 6.30
C VAL A 83 40.90 -8.53 4.99
N GLY A 84 41.87 -9.44 4.86
CA GLY A 84 42.75 -9.51 3.68
C GLY A 84 42.13 -10.24 2.48
N SER A 85 41.24 -11.20 2.71
CA SER A 85 40.48 -11.91 1.68
C SER A 85 39.30 -12.66 2.28
N ILE A 86 38.26 -12.91 1.50
CA ILE A 86 37.14 -13.82 1.84
C ILE A 86 36.95 -14.84 0.73
N SER A 87 36.42 -16.02 1.05
CA SER A 87 36.16 -17.09 0.08
C SER A 87 34.73 -17.60 0.12
N ARG A 88 34.26 -18.12 -1.02
CA ARG A 88 33.02 -18.88 -1.19
C ARG A 88 33.29 -20.13 -2.01
N ASP A 89 32.67 -21.24 -1.61
CA ASP A 89 32.84 -22.55 -2.22
C ASP A 89 31.52 -22.97 -2.87
N TYR A 90 31.60 -23.39 -4.13
CA TYR A 90 30.48 -23.84 -4.94
C TYR A 90 30.76 -25.27 -5.41
N THR A 91 29.88 -26.20 -5.03
CA THR A 91 30.06 -27.63 -5.32
C THR A 91 29.21 -28.08 -6.48
N PHE A 92 29.76 -28.95 -7.33
CA PHE A 92 29.05 -29.57 -8.44
C PHE A 92 29.63 -30.95 -8.72
N SER A 93 28.83 -31.84 -9.33
CA SER A 93 29.27 -33.21 -9.62
C SER A 93 29.38 -33.42 -11.13
N VAL A 94 30.41 -34.15 -11.55
CA VAL A 94 30.69 -34.47 -12.96
C VAL A 94 30.72 -35.97 -13.18
N GLU A 95 30.01 -36.45 -14.18
CA GLU A 95 29.94 -37.87 -14.50
C GLU A 95 30.57 -38.18 -15.86
N GLN A 96 31.20 -39.35 -15.95
CA GLN A 96 31.71 -39.89 -17.21
C GLN A 96 32.72 -38.98 -17.93
N LEU A 97 33.59 -38.34 -17.16
CA LEU A 97 34.63 -37.44 -17.66
C LEU A 97 35.55 -38.11 -18.69
N TYR A 98 35.76 -37.47 -19.85
CA TYR A 98 36.66 -37.97 -20.91
C TYR A 98 38.12 -37.56 -20.66
N THR A 99 38.34 -36.31 -20.26
CA THR A 99 39.64 -35.72 -19.89
C THR A 99 39.47 -34.80 -18.68
N ASP A 100 40.51 -34.61 -17.89
CA ASP A 100 40.52 -33.69 -16.72
C ASP A 100 40.51 -32.20 -17.09
N SER A 101 40.55 -31.90 -18.40
CA SER A 101 40.54 -30.55 -18.96
C SER A 101 39.15 -29.93 -18.90
N PHE A 102 39.07 -28.67 -18.47
CA PHE A 102 37.83 -27.91 -18.43
C PHE A 102 38.08 -26.43 -18.68
N GLN A 103 36.99 -25.71 -18.90
CA GLN A 103 36.91 -24.27 -18.95
C GLN A 103 35.83 -23.82 -17.96
N ILE A 104 36.16 -22.83 -17.13
CA ILE A 104 35.19 -22.17 -16.25
C ILE A 104 34.92 -20.76 -16.75
N ARG A 105 33.64 -20.39 -16.86
CA ARG A 105 33.18 -19.02 -17.02
C ARG A 105 32.53 -18.56 -15.72
N VAL A 106 32.84 -17.34 -15.31
CA VAL A 106 32.39 -16.74 -14.04
C VAL A 106 31.69 -15.43 -14.35
N ALA A 107 30.50 -15.23 -13.78
CA ALA A 107 29.71 -14.01 -13.86
C ALA A 107 29.58 -13.36 -12.47
N VAL A 108 30.07 -12.13 -12.34
CA VAL A 108 30.06 -11.37 -11.08
C VAL A 108 29.77 -9.90 -11.35
N TYR A 109 29.11 -9.21 -10.43
CA TYR A 109 28.93 -7.76 -10.47
C TYR A 109 29.80 -7.10 -9.41
N GLY A 110 30.58 -6.09 -9.78
CA GLY A 110 31.18 -5.20 -8.79
C GLY A 110 30.10 -4.40 -8.07
N ALA A 111 30.15 -4.33 -6.73
CA ALA A 111 29.22 -3.55 -5.90
C ALA A 111 29.86 -2.34 -5.20
N THR A 112 31.17 -2.17 -5.35
CA THR A 112 31.89 -0.97 -4.89
C THR A 112 32.53 -0.23 -6.05
N THR A 113 32.90 1.03 -5.84
CA THR A 113 33.60 1.84 -6.85
C THR A 113 35.10 1.56 -6.89
N SER A 114 35.57 0.50 -6.24
CA SER A 114 37.00 0.20 -6.10
C SER A 114 37.46 -0.87 -7.08
N THR A 115 38.71 -1.33 -6.95
CA THR A 115 39.21 -2.45 -7.74
C THR A 115 38.83 -3.75 -7.06
N HIS A 116 38.16 -4.63 -7.78
CA HIS A 116 37.85 -5.98 -7.38
C HIS A 116 38.97 -6.92 -7.81
N ALA A 117 39.49 -7.76 -6.91
CA ALA A 117 40.55 -8.73 -7.22
C ALA A 117 40.11 -10.14 -6.83
N LEU A 118 39.82 -10.99 -7.82
CA LEU A 118 39.20 -12.29 -7.62
C LEU A 118 40.12 -13.42 -8.09
N GLU A 119 40.45 -14.33 -7.18
CA GLU A 119 41.14 -15.60 -7.43
C GLU A 119 40.09 -16.72 -7.58
N VAL A 120 40.25 -17.58 -8.58
CA VAL A 120 39.41 -18.76 -8.79
C VAL A 120 40.25 -20.01 -8.58
N GLN A 121 39.77 -20.96 -7.76
CA GLN A 121 40.38 -22.27 -7.57
C GLN A 121 39.42 -23.38 -7.96
N MET A 122 39.96 -24.49 -8.47
CA MET A 122 39.24 -25.75 -8.65
C MET A 122 39.87 -26.81 -7.77
N ASN A 123 39.09 -27.48 -6.94
CA ASN A 123 39.55 -28.56 -6.05
C ASN A 123 40.77 -28.15 -5.20
N GLY A 124 40.80 -26.88 -4.75
CA GLY A 124 41.89 -26.29 -3.95
C GLY A 124 43.13 -25.87 -4.73
N ILE A 125 43.14 -26.01 -6.07
CA ILE A 125 44.25 -25.58 -6.94
C ILE A 125 43.87 -24.24 -7.61
N PRO A 126 44.65 -23.16 -7.42
CA PRO A 126 44.44 -21.90 -8.12
C PRO A 126 44.49 -22.07 -9.64
N LEU A 127 43.49 -21.52 -10.33
CA LEU A 127 43.38 -21.58 -11.79
C LEU A 127 43.78 -20.26 -12.45
N CYS A 128 43.21 -19.17 -11.97
CA CYS A 128 43.35 -17.86 -12.57
C CYS A 128 42.98 -16.77 -11.55
N ASP A 129 43.58 -15.59 -11.77
CA ASP A 129 43.24 -14.37 -11.06
C ASP A 129 42.75 -13.33 -12.06
N THR A 130 41.79 -12.51 -11.65
CA THR A 130 41.31 -11.39 -12.46
C THR A 130 41.11 -10.14 -11.59
N SER A 131 41.06 -8.99 -12.24
CA SER A 131 40.66 -7.76 -11.58
C SER A 131 39.89 -6.85 -12.53
N TRP A 132 38.92 -6.13 -11.98
CA TRP A 132 38.15 -5.11 -12.70
C TRP A 132 37.84 -3.94 -11.75
N TYR A 133 37.32 -2.85 -12.29
CA TYR A 133 37.11 -1.61 -11.54
C TYR A 133 35.66 -1.16 -11.64
N GLY A 134 35.11 -0.73 -10.50
CA GLY A 134 33.82 -0.05 -10.43
C GLY A 134 32.60 -0.97 -10.39
N VAL A 135 31.43 -0.33 -10.39
CA VAL A 135 30.13 -0.99 -10.20
C VAL A 135 29.55 -1.48 -11.52
N ASN A 136 29.01 -2.70 -11.53
CA ASN A 136 28.34 -3.30 -12.69
C ASN A 136 26.83 -3.33 -12.47
N TYR A 137 26.05 -2.55 -13.22
CA TYR A 137 24.64 -2.36 -12.89
C TYR A 137 23.64 -3.31 -13.55
N THR A 138 23.81 -3.58 -14.84
CA THR A 138 22.87 -4.37 -15.66
C THR A 138 23.53 -5.56 -16.34
N GLU A 139 24.84 -5.52 -16.52
CA GLU A 139 25.63 -6.58 -17.13
C GLU A 139 26.76 -7.01 -16.19
N PRO A 140 26.94 -8.32 -15.95
CA PRO A 140 27.99 -8.80 -15.08
C PRO A 140 29.36 -8.64 -15.75
N PHE A 141 30.40 -8.51 -14.94
CA PHE A 141 31.76 -8.76 -15.39
C PHE A 141 31.93 -10.27 -15.65
N LEU A 142 32.22 -10.59 -16.90
CA LEU A 142 32.40 -11.97 -17.37
C LEU A 142 33.87 -12.24 -17.68
N PHE A 143 34.39 -13.35 -17.16
CA PHE A 143 35.71 -13.84 -17.55
C PHE A 143 35.72 -15.37 -17.64
N THR A 144 36.76 -15.91 -18.27
CA THR A 144 36.88 -17.34 -18.52
C THR A 144 38.32 -17.79 -18.35
N CYS A 145 38.54 -18.93 -17.69
CA CYS A 145 39.85 -19.56 -17.60
C CYS A 145 39.73 -21.09 -17.70
N GLY A 146 40.84 -21.78 -17.95
CA GLY A 146 40.87 -23.23 -18.13
C GLY A 146 41.89 -23.91 -17.23
N GLY A 147 41.68 -25.20 -16.96
CA GLY A 147 42.53 -26.01 -16.08
C GLY A 147 42.50 -27.49 -16.43
N THR A 148 43.32 -28.28 -15.73
CA THR A 148 43.47 -29.74 -15.93
C THR A 148 43.53 -30.47 -14.59
N ASN A 149 42.41 -30.44 -13.86
CA ASN A 149 42.26 -31.07 -12.54
C ASN A 149 40.80 -31.36 -12.16
N LEU A 150 39.90 -31.40 -13.15
CA LEU A 150 38.52 -31.82 -12.95
C LEU A 150 38.48 -33.33 -12.69
N VAL A 151 37.66 -33.76 -11.74
CA VAL A 151 37.50 -35.19 -11.42
C VAL A 151 36.09 -35.66 -11.76
N SER A 152 35.92 -36.95 -12.07
CA SER A 152 34.58 -37.54 -12.06
C SER A 152 34.15 -37.75 -10.61
N GLY A 153 32.95 -37.29 -10.27
CA GLY A 153 32.46 -37.15 -8.90
C GLY A 153 32.33 -35.68 -8.51
N ASP A 154 32.44 -35.41 -7.21
CA ASP A 154 32.26 -34.06 -6.66
C ASP A 154 33.48 -33.19 -6.89
N ASN A 155 33.23 -31.94 -7.29
CA ASN A 155 34.22 -30.90 -7.51
C ASN A 155 33.80 -29.64 -6.75
N THR A 156 34.78 -28.78 -6.45
CA THR A 156 34.54 -27.50 -5.77
C THR A 156 35.24 -26.36 -6.50
N ILE A 157 34.47 -25.34 -6.86
CA ILE A 157 34.98 -24.03 -7.29
C ILE A 157 35.07 -23.15 -6.05
N ARG A 158 36.24 -22.59 -5.77
CA ARG A 158 36.41 -21.56 -4.75
C ARG A 158 36.63 -20.21 -5.43
N LEU A 159 35.76 -19.26 -5.14
CA LEU A 159 35.99 -17.85 -5.42
C LEU A 159 36.61 -17.20 -4.20
N ARG A 160 37.74 -16.50 -4.38
CA ARG A 160 38.43 -15.78 -3.30
C ARG A 160 38.62 -14.32 -3.67
N LEU A 161 37.89 -13.44 -3.01
CA LEU A 161 37.99 -12.00 -3.18
C LEU A 161 39.12 -11.47 -2.28
N HIS A 162 40.11 -10.84 -2.90
CA HIS A 162 41.29 -10.26 -2.25
C HIS A 162 41.15 -8.76 -2.07
N LYS A 163 41.71 -8.26 -0.98
CA LYS A 163 41.77 -6.83 -0.72
C LYS A 163 42.72 -6.13 -1.70
N SER A 164 42.18 -5.19 -2.48
CA SER A 164 42.91 -4.31 -3.40
C SER A 164 42.85 -2.83 -2.98
N GLY A 165 42.65 -2.56 -1.69
CA GLY A 165 42.51 -1.19 -1.16
C GLY A 165 41.70 -1.11 0.13
N GLY A 166 40.45 -0.62 0.04
CA GLY A 166 39.49 -0.54 1.14
C GLY A 166 38.80 -1.89 1.43
N GLY A 167 37.58 -1.85 1.97
CA GLY A 167 36.66 -3.00 1.89
C GLY A 167 36.11 -3.13 0.47
N ASP A 168 35.57 -4.29 0.13
CA ASP A 168 35.09 -4.58 -1.22
C ASP A 168 33.90 -5.55 -1.24
N ASP A 169 32.94 -5.33 -2.14
CA ASP A 169 31.71 -6.11 -2.23
C ASP A 169 31.47 -6.49 -3.70
N ILE A 170 31.08 -7.74 -3.94
CA ILE A 170 30.65 -8.23 -5.26
C ILE A 170 29.38 -9.07 -5.13
N TYR A 171 28.55 -9.07 -6.17
CA TYR A 171 27.47 -10.05 -6.32
C TYR A 171 27.93 -11.19 -7.23
N VAL A 172 27.75 -12.44 -6.80
CA VAL A 172 27.99 -13.61 -7.64
C VAL A 172 26.69 -13.95 -8.34
N ASP A 173 26.73 -14.04 -9.67
CA ASP A 173 25.56 -14.33 -10.51
C ASP A 173 25.52 -15.85 -10.78
N TYR A 174 26.39 -16.34 -11.67
CA TYR A 174 26.47 -17.75 -12.02
C TYR A 174 27.90 -18.20 -12.35
N LEU A 175 28.09 -19.52 -12.38
CA LEU A 175 29.30 -20.20 -12.80
C LEU A 175 28.97 -21.24 -13.87
N GLU A 176 29.78 -21.34 -14.91
CA GLU A 176 29.62 -22.37 -15.93
C GLU A 176 30.90 -23.17 -16.10
N VAL A 177 30.79 -24.50 -16.08
CA VAL A 177 31.91 -25.41 -16.27
C VAL A 177 31.70 -26.22 -17.53
N SER A 178 32.50 -25.95 -18.55
CA SER A 178 32.55 -26.72 -19.78
C SER A 178 33.68 -27.75 -19.76
N PHE A 179 33.37 -29.01 -20.06
CA PHE A 179 34.35 -30.11 -20.10
C PHE A 179 33.97 -31.15 -21.16
N TYR A 180 34.86 -32.12 -21.42
CA TYR A 180 34.57 -33.21 -22.34
C TYR A 180 34.06 -34.44 -21.60
N ARG A 181 32.90 -34.94 -22.00
CA ARG A 181 32.26 -36.13 -21.44
C ARG A 181 32.29 -37.28 -22.45
N ASN A 182 32.44 -38.49 -21.94
CA ASN A 182 32.30 -39.72 -22.70
C ASN A 182 30.85 -39.89 -23.20
N LEU A 183 30.64 -40.56 -24.33
CA LEU A 183 29.31 -40.97 -24.81
C LEU A 183 28.72 -42.14 -23.98
N ARG A 184 28.77 -42.04 -22.66
CA ARG A 184 28.19 -43.00 -21.72
C ARG A 184 26.96 -42.41 -21.06
N VAL A 185 25.90 -43.20 -21.03
CA VAL A 185 24.63 -42.82 -20.43
C VAL A 185 24.70 -42.77 -18.92
N VAL A 186 23.84 -41.94 -18.35
CA VAL A 186 23.55 -41.85 -16.93
C VAL A 186 22.04 -41.97 -16.80
N ASN A 187 21.55 -42.82 -15.89
CA ASN A 187 20.11 -43.02 -15.68
C ASN A 187 19.33 -43.37 -16.97
N ASN A 188 19.95 -44.15 -17.88
CA ASN A 188 19.39 -44.51 -19.20
C ASN A 188 19.06 -43.30 -20.10
N GLU A 189 19.75 -42.18 -19.92
CA GLU A 189 19.62 -40.98 -20.75
C GLU A 189 21.00 -40.38 -21.06
N ILE A 190 21.10 -39.73 -22.23
CA ILE A 190 22.21 -38.86 -22.58
C ILE A 190 21.74 -37.77 -23.55
N VAL A 191 22.06 -36.51 -23.23
CA VAL A 191 21.91 -35.35 -24.12
C VAL A 191 23.31 -34.92 -24.54
N PHE A 192 23.54 -34.77 -25.85
CA PHE A 192 24.86 -34.44 -26.37
C PHE A 192 24.77 -33.67 -27.68
N SER A 193 25.85 -33.00 -28.04
CA SER A 193 25.98 -32.29 -29.31
C SER A 193 27.26 -32.69 -30.05
N THR A 194 27.31 -32.38 -31.34
CA THR A 194 28.55 -32.44 -32.10
C THR A 194 29.56 -31.44 -31.55
N LYS A 195 30.74 -31.92 -31.14
CA LYS A 195 31.80 -31.04 -30.62
C LYS A 195 32.39 -30.15 -31.72
N ASP A 196 32.96 -29.02 -31.31
CA ASP A 196 33.72 -28.14 -32.19
C ASP A 196 34.98 -28.86 -32.74
N GLY A 197 35.35 -28.56 -33.99
CA GLY A 197 36.55 -29.10 -34.64
C GLY A 197 36.41 -30.51 -35.23
N ILE A 198 35.19 -31.07 -35.28
CA ILE A 198 34.87 -32.25 -36.12
C ILE A 198 34.91 -31.82 -37.61
N PRO A 199 35.33 -32.70 -38.54
CA PRO A 199 35.23 -32.42 -39.98
C PRO A 199 33.80 -32.07 -40.40
N GLU A 200 33.66 -31.01 -41.19
CA GLU A 200 32.36 -30.63 -41.77
C GLU A 200 31.99 -31.53 -42.96
N ASP A 201 30.72 -31.51 -43.37
CA ASP A 201 30.22 -32.24 -44.55
C ASP A 201 30.51 -33.75 -44.48
N THR A 202 30.24 -34.36 -43.33
CA THR A 202 30.66 -35.74 -43.05
C THR A 202 29.58 -36.56 -42.35
N VAL A 203 29.70 -37.88 -42.47
CA VAL A 203 28.91 -38.83 -41.70
C VAL A 203 29.60 -39.07 -40.36
N LEU A 204 28.92 -38.70 -39.27
CA LEU A 204 29.35 -38.98 -37.91
C LEU A 204 28.79 -40.31 -37.44
N GLU A 205 29.62 -41.11 -36.80
CA GLU A 205 29.19 -42.30 -36.07
C GLU A 205 29.27 -42.07 -34.57
N PHE A 206 28.15 -42.30 -33.89
CA PHE A 206 28.03 -42.23 -32.44
C PHE A 206 27.83 -43.63 -31.89
N SER A 207 28.60 -44.00 -30.87
CA SER A 207 28.39 -45.22 -30.09
C SER A 207 28.13 -44.85 -28.66
N LEU A 208 26.85 -44.88 -28.26
CA LEU A 208 26.40 -44.52 -26.93
C LEU A 208 26.28 -45.79 -26.08
N TYR A 209 26.99 -45.87 -24.96
CA TYR A 209 27.11 -47.11 -24.20
C TYR A 209 26.55 -47.01 -22.77
N GLY A 210 26.09 -48.14 -22.23
CA GLY A 210 25.62 -48.29 -20.85
C GLY A 210 24.11 -48.29 -20.66
N PHE A 211 23.32 -48.36 -21.74
CA PHE A 211 21.86 -48.50 -21.64
C PHE A 211 21.48 -49.89 -21.12
N SER A 212 20.41 -49.96 -20.33
CA SER A 212 19.83 -51.22 -19.85
C SER A 212 18.87 -51.88 -20.86
N GLU A 213 18.30 -51.10 -21.76
CA GLU A 213 17.38 -51.52 -22.83
C GLU A 213 17.58 -50.62 -24.08
N GLN A 214 16.95 -50.96 -25.20
CA GLN A 214 17.11 -50.18 -26.42
C GLN A 214 16.50 -48.78 -26.27
N PRO A 215 17.28 -47.69 -26.41
CA PRO A 215 16.76 -46.34 -26.28
C PRO A 215 16.13 -45.85 -27.59
N PHE A 216 15.30 -44.82 -27.45
CA PHE A 216 14.96 -43.94 -28.56
C PHE A 216 16.06 -42.90 -28.75
N VAL A 217 16.36 -42.55 -29.99
CA VAL A 217 17.33 -41.50 -30.32
C VAL A 217 16.61 -40.44 -31.12
N TYR A 218 16.73 -39.19 -30.68
CA TYR A 218 16.15 -38.03 -31.34
C TYR A 218 17.24 -37.01 -31.67
N GLU A 219 17.13 -36.42 -32.86
CA GLU A 219 17.86 -35.22 -33.24
C GLU A 219 16.99 -34.01 -32.87
N ILE A 220 17.53 -33.12 -32.02
CA ILE A 220 16.82 -32.05 -31.32
C ILE A 220 17.47 -30.67 -31.53
N THR A 221 18.25 -30.46 -32.59
CA THR A 221 18.84 -29.15 -32.92
C THR A 221 17.76 -28.09 -33.06
N ASN A 222 16.63 -28.42 -33.69
CA ASN A 222 15.48 -27.54 -33.73
C ASN A 222 14.43 -28.02 -32.72
N PRO A 223 14.16 -27.28 -31.64
CA PRO A 223 13.20 -27.69 -30.61
C PRO A 223 11.76 -27.80 -31.13
N PHE A 224 11.43 -27.16 -32.27
CA PHE A 224 10.11 -27.24 -32.90
C PHE A 224 10.02 -28.31 -34.01
N GLU A 225 11.14 -28.95 -34.33
CA GLU A 225 11.27 -29.92 -35.43
C GLU A 225 12.16 -31.10 -35.03
N ALA A 226 11.93 -31.65 -33.84
CA ALA A 226 12.62 -32.87 -33.40
C ALA A 226 12.35 -34.04 -34.36
N ARG A 227 13.36 -34.84 -34.64
CA ARG A 227 13.30 -35.98 -35.56
C ARG A 227 13.82 -37.24 -34.91
N GLN A 228 13.15 -38.37 -35.12
CA GLN A 228 13.57 -39.65 -34.58
C GLN A 228 14.62 -40.31 -35.48
N ILE A 229 15.73 -40.77 -34.91
CA ILE A 229 16.70 -41.59 -35.62
C ILE A 229 16.24 -43.05 -35.56
N ILE A 230 16.07 -43.66 -36.73
CA ILE A 230 15.66 -45.05 -36.91
C ILE A 230 16.80 -45.87 -37.54
N GLY A 231 16.73 -47.20 -37.49
CA GLY A 231 17.76 -48.06 -38.10
C GLY A 231 19.08 -48.18 -37.31
N ALA A 232 19.18 -47.51 -36.15
CA ALA A 232 20.31 -47.65 -35.23
C ALA A 232 20.49 -49.11 -34.76
N SER A 233 21.75 -49.55 -34.64
CA SER A 233 22.10 -50.88 -34.17
C SER A 233 22.26 -50.89 -32.65
N TYR A 234 21.49 -51.72 -31.94
CA TYR A 234 21.60 -51.89 -30.50
C TYR A 234 22.12 -53.28 -30.13
N ALA A 235 23.27 -53.34 -29.44
CA ALA A 235 23.87 -54.58 -28.96
C ALA A 235 24.62 -54.37 -27.65
N TYR A 236 24.44 -55.29 -26.69
CA TYR A 236 25.17 -55.32 -25.41
C TYR A 236 25.15 -53.99 -24.62
N GLY A 237 24.03 -53.26 -24.64
CA GLY A 237 23.90 -51.98 -23.94
C GLY A 237 24.50 -50.78 -24.69
N THR A 238 24.93 -50.96 -25.94
CA THR A 238 25.45 -49.91 -26.81
C THR A 238 24.51 -49.70 -27.99
N ILE A 239 24.11 -48.46 -28.24
CA ILE A 239 23.42 -48.06 -29.47
C ILE A 239 24.40 -47.32 -30.39
N THR A 240 24.49 -47.77 -31.64
CA THR A 240 25.32 -47.17 -32.68
C THR A 240 24.45 -46.67 -33.82
N PHE A 241 24.64 -45.42 -34.19
CA PHE A 241 23.96 -44.81 -35.33
C PHE A 241 24.90 -43.86 -36.08
N GLN A 242 24.58 -43.62 -37.35
CA GLN A 242 25.28 -42.66 -38.18
C GLN A 242 24.35 -41.49 -38.53
N ASN A 243 24.86 -40.27 -38.58
CA ASN A 243 24.11 -39.13 -39.11
C ASN A 243 25.01 -38.21 -39.92
N TYR A 244 24.52 -37.75 -41.07
CA TYR A 244 25.22 -36.79 -41.89
C TYR A 244 25.04 -35.38 -41.33
N VAL A 245 26.15 -34.66 -41.17
CA VAL A 245 26.17 -33.29 -40.65
C VAL A 245 26.66 -32.35 -41.75
N PRO A 246 25.78 -31.48 -42.28
CA PRO A 246 26.15 -30.49 -43.30
C PRO A 246 27.18 -29.46 -42.79
N VAL A 247 27.81 -28.76 -43.73
CA VAL A 247 28.71 -27.62 -43.45
C VAL A 247 28.03 -26.59 -42.55
N GLY A 248 28.72 -26.15 -41.49
CA GLY A 248 28.25 -25.10 -40.58
C GLY A 248 27.10 -25.51 -39.66
N GLU A 249 26.67 -26.77 -39.66
CA GLU A 249 25.62 -27.24 -38.75
C GLU A 249 26.21 -27.94 -37.52
N LYS A 250 25.64 -27.63 -36.34
CA LYS A 250 25.85 -28.40 -35.13
C LYS A 250 24.59 -29.18 -34.80
N LYS A 251 24.76 -30.49 -34.60
CA LYS A 251 23.65 -31.38 -34.28
C LYS A 251 23.55 -31.63 -32.78
N HIS A 252 22.34 -31.56 -32.25
CA HIS A 252 22.01 -31.90 -30.87
C HIS A 252 21.17 -33.17 -30.87
N TYR A 253 21.43 -34.04 -29.92
CA TYR A 253 20.78 -35.32 -29.80
C TYR A 253 20.38 -35.60 -28.36
N ILE A 254 19.29 -36.33 -28.20
CA ILE A 254 18.93 -36.99 -26.94
C ILE A 254 18.71 -38.46 -27.23
N ALA A 255 19.31 -39.33 -26.43
CA ALA A 255 19.04 -40.74 -26.45
C ALA A 255 18.58 -41.19 -25.06
N ALA A 256 17.38 -41.75 -24.98
CA ALA A 256 16.75 -42.11 -23.72
C ALA A 256 15.92 -43.38 -23.87
N SER A 257 15.97 -44.26 -22.86
CA SER A 257 15.01 -45.38 -22.74
C SER A 257 13.98 -45.15 -21.63
N ALA A 258 14.26 -44.21 -20.72
CA ALA A 258 13.31 -43.70 -19.74
C ALA A 258 12.80 -42.32 -20.18
N PHE A 259 11.52 -42.05 -19.98
CA PHE A 259 10.91 -40.75 -20.31
C PHE A 259 10.53 -40.01 -19.03
N GLY A 260 10.72 -38.69 -19.03
CA GLY A 260 10.20 -37.82 -17.97
C GLY A 260 8.67 -37.86 -17.91
N THR A 261 8.13 -37.76 -16.70
CA THR A 261 6.69 -37.59 -16.48
C THR A 261 6.38 -36.12 -16.18
N PRO A 262 5.33 -35.53 -16.79
CA PRO A 262 4.94 -34.17 -16.45
C PRO A 262 4.54 -34.07 -14.97
N LYS A 263 4.79 -32.91 -14.36
CA LYS A 263 4.44 -32.64 -12.95
C LYS A 263 2.95 -32.87 -12.66
N ALA A 264 2.10 -32.49 -13.62
CA ALA A 264 0.66 -32.73 -13.56
C ALA A 264 0.09 -32.92 -14.97
N LEU A 265 -0.98 -33.70 -15.07
CA LEU A 265 -1.82 -33.80 -16.26
C LEU A 265 -3.24 -33.42 -15.85
N VAL A 266 -3.73 -32.29 -16.37
CA VAL A 266 -4.99 -31.68 -15.91
C VAL A 266 -5.85 -31.29 -17.09
N GLU A 267 -7.13 -31.64 -17.04
CA GLU A 267 -8.10 -31.17 -18.02
C GLU A 267 -8.43 -29.68 -17.78
N ARG A 268 -8.33 -28.90 -18.84
CA ARG A 268 -8.55 -27.44 -18.86
C ARG A 268 -9.19 -27.03 -20.18
N ASN A 269 -9.72 -25.80 -20.21
CA ASN A 269 -10.33 -25.22 -21.39
C ASN A 269 -9.65 -23.88 -21.75
N PRO A 270 -8.76 -23.84 -22.76
CA PRO A 270 -8.05 -22.64 -23.17
C PRO A 270 -8.94 -21.64 -23.94
N PHE A 271 -10.25 -21.91 -24.03
CA PHE A 271 -11.25 -21.04 -24.67
C PHE A 271 -12.37 -20.63 -23.71
N SER A 272 -12.26 -20.91 -22.40
CA SER A 272 -13.31 -20.62 -21.42
C SER A 272 -13.71 -19.14 -21.36
N LEU A 273 -12.78 -18.22 -21.68
CA LEU A 273 -13.02 -16.77 -21.62
C LEU A 273 -13.47 -16.17 -22.96
N ARG A 274 -13.56 -16.97 -24.04
CA ARG A 274 -13.90 -16.49 -25.40
C ARG A 274 -15.40 -16.25 -25.64
N GLY A 275 -16.27 -16.81 -24.79
CA GLY A 275 -17.74 -16.66 -24.88
C GLY A 275 -18.33 -15.51 -24.05
N MET A 276 -17.49 -14.67 -23.43
CA MET A 276 -17.93 -13.47 -22.72
C MET A 276 -17.95 -12.27 -23.68
N HIS A 277 -18.95 -11.40 -23.54
CA HIS A 277 -19.17 -10.27 -24.44
C HIS A 277 -19.58 -8.97 -23.74
N LYS A 278 -19.73 -8.98 -22.41
CA LYS A 278 -20.12 -7.80 -21.63
C LYS A 278 -19.65 -7.89 -20.17
N ALA A 279 -19.12 -6.79 -19.65
CA ALA A 279 -19.06 -6.49 -18.22
C ALA A 279 -19.12 -4.97 -18.01
N ASP A 280 -19.90 -4.50 -17.04
CA ASP A 280 -19.81 -3.12 -16.56
C ASP A 280 -18.71 -3.02 -15.47
N TYR A 281 -18.45 -4.11 -14.74
CA TYR A 281 -17.39 -4.23 -13.75
C TYR A 281 -16.80 -5.65 -13.75
N LEU A 282 -15.47 -5.76 -13.81
CA LEU A 282 -14.73 -7.02 -13.90
C LEU A 282 -13.79 -7.20 -12.71
N ILE A 283 -14.00 -8.25 -11.93
CA ILE A 283 -13.10 -8.67 -10.85
C ILE A 283 -12.20 -9.79 -11.35
N ILE A 284 -10.89 -9.58 -11.33
CA ILE A 284 -9.89 -10.63 -11.56
C ILE A 284 -9.34 -11.05 -10.20
N THR A 285 -9.45 -12.33 -9.86
CA THR A 285 -9.04 -12.81 -8.53
C THR A 285 -8.43 -14.21 -8.56
N HIS A 286 -7.72 -14.57 -7.50
CA HIS A 286 -7.28 -15.94 -7.27
C HIS A 286 -8.36 -16.73 -6.52
N LYS A 287 -8.46 -18.05 -6.76
CA LYS A 287 -9.46 -18.94 -6.15
C LYS A 287 -9.51 -18.86 -4.61
N LYS A 288 -8.37 -18.53 -3.98
CA LYS A 288 -8.27 -18.30 -2.52
C LYS A 288 -9.22 -17.22 -2.03
N PHE A 289 -9.49 -16.18 -2.82
CA PHE A 289 -10.31 -15.04 -2.40
C PHE A 289 -11.72 -15.06 -3.01
N TYR A 290 -12.12 -16.19 -3.60
CA TYR A 290 -13.36 -16.31 -4.36
C TYR A 290 -14.59 -15.85 -3.58
N HIS A 291 -14.72 -16.24 -2.30
CA HIS A 291 -15.90 -15.90 -1.50
C HIS A 291 -16.02 -14.41 -1.19
N ALA A 292 -14.92 -13.73 -0.89
CA ALA A 292 -14.92 -12.29 -0.66
C ALA A 292 -15.19 -11.53 -1.97
N ALA A 293 -14.54 -11.93 -3.08
CA ALA A 293 -14.81 -11.37 -4.40
C ALA A 293 -16.28 -11.57 -4.84
N LEU A 294 -16.88 -12.71 -4.49
CA LEU A 294 -18.28 -13.02 -4.74
C LEU A 294 -19.22 -12.05 -3.98
N GLN A 295 -18.92 -11.78 -2.72
CA GLN A 295 -19.66 -10.82 -1.91
C GLN A 295 -19.59 -9.41 -2.51
N LEU A 296 -18.41 -8.95 -2.95
CA LEU A 296 -18.27 -7.66 -3.62
C LEU A 296 -19.01 -7.62 -4.95
N ARG A 297 -18.94 -8.69 -5.75
CA ARG A 297 -19.70 -8.82 -7.00
C ARG A 297 -21.20 -8.63 -6.75
N ASP A 298 -21.73 -9.27 -5.71
CA ASP A 298 -23.15 -9.22 -5.37
C ASP A 298 -23.57 -7.85 -4.85
N TRP A 299 -22.69 -7.16 -4.12
CA TRP A 299 -22.88 -5.76 -3.75
C TRP A 299 -22.98 -4.85 -4.99
N ARG A 300 -22.03 -4.96 -5.92
CA ARG A 300 -21.95 -4.12 -7.13
C ARG A 300 -23.11 -4.32 -8.10
N ARG A 301 -23.84 -5.43 -8.03
CA ARG A 301 -25.07 -5.65 -8.83
C ARG A 301 -26.17 -4.61 -8.57
N ASN A 302 -26.16 -3.98 -7.39
CA ASN A 302 -27.15 -2.96 -7.01
C ASN A 302 -26.51 -1.59 -6.69
N HIS A 303 -25.18 -1.50 -6.66
CA HIS A 303 -24.43 -0.33 -6.20
C HIS A 303 -23.29 0.02 -7.16
N LEU A 304 -23.57 -0.01 -8.46
CA LEU A 304 -22.70 0.57 -9.48
C LEU A 304 -23.27 1.93 -9.89
N LEU A 305 -22.52 3.00 -9.62
CA LEU A 305 -22.97 4.37 -9.82
C LEU A 305 -23.37 4.60 -11.29
N GLY A 306 -24.54 5.22 -11.52
CA GLY A 306 -25.01 5.59 -12.85
C GLY A 306 -25.46 4.44 -13.77
N VAL A 307 -25.33 3.17 -13.36
CA VAL A 307 -25.65 2.01 -14.22
C VAL A 307 -26.82 1.22 -13.66
N GLN A 308 -27.91 1.14 -14.41
CA GLN A 308 -29.06 0.30 -14.07
C GLN A 308 -28.81 -1.15 -14.51
N ASN A 309 -29.03 -2.11 -13.61
CA ASN A 309 -28.85 -3.55 -13.85
C ASN A 309 -27.44 -3.91 -14.39
N PRO A 310 -26.35 -3.53 -13.70
CA PRO A 310 -25.00 -3.71 -14.17
C PRO A 310 -24.61 -5.20 -14.26
N VAL A 311 -23.82 -5.52 -15.27
CA VAL A 311 -23.26 -6.85 -15.51
C VAL A 311 -21.91 -6.95 -14.82
N ILE A 312 -21.91 -7.53 -13.63
CA ILE A 312 -20.68 -7.77 -12.87
C ILE A 312 -20.12 -9.16 -13.20
N ARG A 313 -18.85 -9.23 -13.58
CA ARG A 313 -18.13 -10.47 -13.90
C ARG A 313 -17.00 -10.73 -12.93
N MET A 314 -16.76 -12.00 -12.65
CA MET A 314 -15.59 -12.49 -11.94
C MET A 314 -14.85 -13.45 -12.86
N VAL A 315 -13.53 -13.34 -12.89
CA VAL A 315 -12.64 -14.23 -13.66
C VAL A 315 -11.51 -14.68 -12.75
N LEU A 316 -11.23 -15.98 -12.75
CA LEU A 316 -10.09 -16.51 -12.01
C LEU A 316 -8.79 -16.30 -12.81
N ILE A 317 -7.72 -15.93 -12.12
CA ILE A 317 -6.42 -15.69 -12.75
C ILE A 317 -5.89 -16.92 -13.50
N ASP A 318 -6.11 -18.13 -12.96
CA ASP A 318 -5.73 -19.39 -13.62
C ASP A 318 -6.40 -19.53 -15.00
N GLU A 319 -7.65 -19.06 -15.16
CA GLU A 319 -8.35 -19.10 -16.45
C GLU A 319 -7.73 -18.11 -17.46
N ILE A 320 -7.25 -16.96 -16.98
CA ILE A 320 -6.54 -15.98 -17.82
C ILE A 320 -5.21 -16.57 -18.30
N PHE A 321 -4.44 -17.19 -17.41
CA PHE A 321 -3.20 -17.88 -17.79
C PHE A 321 -3.47 -18.96 -18.83
N ASP A 322 -4.49 -19.80 -18.65
CA ASP A 322 -4.85 -20.83 -19.63
C ASP A 322 -5.23 -20.24 -21.01
N ASN A 323 -6.00 -19.14 -21.04
CA ASN A 323 -6.55 -18.57 -22.28
C ASN A 323 -5.62 -17.58 -23.00
N PHE A 324 -4.68 -16.94 -22.28
CA PHE A 324 -3.86 -15.83 -22.79
C PHE A 324 -2.37 -15.93 -22.47
N GLY A 325 -1.97 -16.84 -21.58
CA GLY A 325 -0.58 -17.21 -21.29
C GLY A 325 -0.25 -18.66 -21.68
N TRP A 326 -1.19 -19.38 -22.31
CA TRP A 326 -1.06 -20.82 -22.62
C TRP A 326 -0.73 -21.69 -21.39
N GLY A 327 -1.26 -21.30 -20.23
CA GLY A 327 -1.05 -21.97 -18.94
C GLY A 327 0.15 -21.43 -18.14
N LEU A 328 0.99 -20.56 -18.72
CA LEU A 328 2.09 -19.94 -17.99
C LEU A 328 1.59 -18.78 -17.12
N ALA A 329 2.08 -18.71 -15.89
CA ALA A 329 1.82 -17.62 -14.96
C ALA A 329 2.61 -16.35 -15.37
N ASP A 330 2.13 -15.68 -16.41
CA ASP A 330 2.73 -14.46 -16.97
C ASP A 330 1.78 -13.26 -16.76
N PRO A 331 2.22 -12.17 -16.09
CA PRO A 331 1.40 -10.97 -15.90
C PRO A 331 0.92 -10.35 -17.23
N VAL A 332 1.65 -10.52 -18.34
CA VAL A 332 1.24 -10.04 -19.67
C VAL A 332 -0.06 -10.71 -20.14
N ALA A 333 -0.36 -11.93 -19.67
CA ALA A 333 -1.62 -12.61 -19.97
C ALA A 333 -2.84 -11.82 -19.47
N ILE A 334 -2.73 -11.12 -18.32
CA ILE A 334 -3.79 -10.25 -17.77
C ILE A 334 -4.05 -9.09 -18.73
N ARG A 335 -3.00 -8.39 -19.16
CA ARG A 335 -3.11 -7.29 -20.12
C ARG A 335 -3.70 -7.77 -21.45
N ASN A 336 -3.25 -8.92 -21.96
CA ASN A 336 -3.77 -9.50 -23.20
C ASN A 336 -5.25 -9.85 -23.10
N PHE A 337 -5.70 -10.37 -21.95
CA PHE A 337 -7.12 -10.61 -21.69
C PHE A 337 -7.92 -9.32 -21.67
N LEU A 338 -7.46 -8.30 -20.96
CA LEU A 338 -8.15 -7.02 -20.85
C LEU A 338 -8.17 -6.29 -22.21
N PHE A 339 -7.08 -6.35 -22.98
CA PHE A 339 -7.03 -5.85 -24.35
C PHE A 339 -8.03 -6.58 -25.26
N TYR A 340 -8.14 -7.92 -25.14
CA TYR A 340 -9.14 -8.69 -25.87
C TYR A 340 -10.56 -8.27 -25.48
N ALA A 341 -10.84 -8.13 -24.19
CA ALA A 341 -12.14 -7.68 -23.71
C ALA A 341 -12.47 -6.27 -24.22
N ALA A 342 -11.52 -5.34 -24.19
CA ALA A 342 -11.68 -3.97 -24.67
C ALA A 342 -12.00 -3.88 -26.17
N ASN A 343 -11.44 -4.77 -26.99
CA ASN A 343 -11.53 -4.69 -28.46
C ASN A 343 -12.57 -5.62 -29.09
N PHE A 344 -12.95 -6.72 -28.41
CA PHE A 344 -13.78 -7.77 -29.01
C PHE A 344 -15.09 -8.06 -28.25
N TRP A 345 -15.28 -7.52 -27.04
CA TRP A 345 -16.58 -7.59 -26.39
C TRP A 345 -17.53 -6.56 -26.99
N GLU A 346 -18.82 -6.88 -27.02
CA GLU A 346 -19.85 -5.94 -27.47
C GLU A 346 -19.91 -4.71 -26.54
N TYR A 347 -19.72 -4.95 -25.24
CA TYR A 347 -19.62 -3.93 -24.21
C TYR A 347 -18.37 -4.17 -23.35
N PRO A 348 -17.28 -3.42 -23.58
CA PRO A 348 -16.02 -3.62 -22.86
C PRO A 348 -16.16 -3.30 -21.36
N PRO A 349 -15.27 -3.83 -20.51
CA PRO A 349 -15.26 -3.54 -19.07
C PRO A 349 -15.23 -2.03 -18.78
N GLY A 350 -16.18 -1.54 -17.99
CA GLY A 350 -16.17 -0.15 -17.49
C GLY A 350 -15.20 0.06 -16.33
N TYR A 351 -14.94 -0.97 -15.54
CA TYR A 351 -14.02 -0.95 -14.40
C TYR A 351 -13.33 -2.32 -14.27
N VAL A 352 -12.09 -2.33 -13.78
CA VAL A 352 -11.33 -3.55 -13.50
C VAL A 352 -10.78 -3.51 -12.08
N LEU A 353 -11.06 -4.54 -11.29
CA LEU A 353 -10.45 -4.76 -9.98
C LEU A 353 -9.52 -5.97 -10.01
N LEU A 354 -8.25 -5.75 -9.70
CA LEU A 354 -7.28 -6.80 -9.38
C LEU A 354 -7.37 -7.13 -7.89
N TYR A 355 -7.97 -8.28 -7.58
CA TYR A 355 -8.28 -8.68 -6.20
C TYR A 355 -7.31 -9.77 -5.74
N GLY A 356 -6.15 -9.33 -5.26
CA GLY A 356 -5.06 -10.13 -4.72
C GLY A 356 -3.73 -9.36 -4.67
N GLY A 357 -2.87 -9.74 -3.73
CA GLY A 357 -1.49 -9.25 -3.63
C GLY A 357 -0.62 -9.65 -4.83
N GLY A 358 0.53 -8.99 -4.95
CA GLY A 358 1.58 -9.31 -5.90
C GLY A 358 2.94 -8.84 -5.38
N SER A 359 4.03 -9.35 -5.96
CA SER A 359 5.41 -9.04 -5.58
C SER A 359 6.39 -9.26 -6.73
N TYR A 360 7.55 -8.60 -6.69
CA TYR A 360 8.67 -8.90 -7.60
C TYR A 360 9.24 -10.31 -7.45
N ASP A 361 8.93 -11.01 -6.34
CA ASP A 361 9.30 -12.41 -6.15
C ASP A 361 8.27 -13.38 -6.76
N TYR A 362 8.21 -13.41 -8.09
CA TYR A 362 7.24 -14.20 -8.87
C TYR A 362 7.28 -15.70 -8.55
N LYS A 363 8.49 -16.24 -8.33
CA LYS A 363 8.74 -17.67 -8.13
C LYS A 363 8.80 -18.08 -6.66
N ASN A 364 8.64 -17.14 -5.72
CA ASN A 364 8.83 -17.34 -4.29
C ASN A 364 10.25 -17.81 -3.93
N GLN A 365 11.27 -17.18 -4.53
CA GLN A 365 12.69 -17.44 -4.30
C GLN A 365 13.10 -17.19 -2.84
N TYR A 366 12.42 -16.28 -2.13
CA TYR A 366 12.64 -16.08 -0.70
C TYR A 366 11.94 -17.13 0.19
N GLU A 367 11.25 -18.11 -0.41
CA GLU A 367 10.55 -19.19 0.29
C GLU A 367 9.56 -18.68 1.35
N SER A 368 8.87 -17.57 1.06
CA SER A 368 7.86 -17.02 1.97
C SER A 368 6.77 -18.07 2.25
N PRO A 369 6.36 -18.27 3.51
CA PRO A 369 5.26 -19.18 3.84
C PRO A 369 3.90 -18.64 3.37
N LEU A 370 3.82 -17.33 3.07
CA LEU A 370 2.64 -16.63 2.58
C LEU A 370 3.06 -15.82 1.34
N PRO A 371 3.32 -16.48 0.19
CA PRO A 371 3.71 -15.79 -1.02
C PRO A 371 2.62 -14.81 -1.44
N LYS A 372 3.02 -13.62 -1.89
CA LYS A 372 2.09 -12.55 -2.24
C LYS A 372 1.50 -12.66 -3.63
N ASN A 373 2.16 -13.35 -4.57
CA ASN A 373 1.82 -13.41 -6.00
C ASN A 373 0.54 -14.21 -6.33
N TYR A 374 -0.59 -13.79 -5.77
CA TYR A 374 -1.93 -14.29 -6.14
C TYR A 374 -2.44 -13.62 -7.41
N ILE A 375 -2.15 -12.33 -7.59
CA ILE A 375 -2.30 -11.61 -8.86
C ILE A 375 -0.95 -10.93 -9.12
N PRO A 376 -0.15 -11.38 -10.10
CA PRO A 376 1.20 -10.86 -10.29
C PRO A 376 1.20 -9.35 -10.60
N VAL A 377 2.29 -8.69 -10.23
CA VAL A 377 2.56 -7.30 -10.64
C VAL A 377 3.25 -7.27 -12.00
N TYR A 378 3.39 -6.09 -12.59
CA TYR A 378 4.23 -5.91 -13.77
C TYR A 378 5.37 -4.94 -13.47
N GLU A 379 6.58 -5.48 -13.50
CA GLU A 379 7.81 -4.71 -13.35
C GLU A 379 8.63 -4.65 -14.64
N LYS A 380 9.58 -3.73 -14.69
CA LYS A 380 10.64 -3.67 -15.71
C LYS A 380 12.00 -3.55 -15.05
N GLY A 381 13.04 -3.74 -15.86
CA GLY A 381 14.41 -3.49 -15.47
C GLY A 381 15.08 -4.69 -14.80
N ASP A 382 16.38 -4.79 -15.00
CA ASP A 382 17.24 -5.86 -14.49
C ASP A 382 18.41 -5.29 -13.66
N TYR A 383 18.31 -4.03 -13.23
CA TYR A 383 19.34 -3.41 -12.41
C TYR A 383 19.59 -4.26 -11.15
N VAL A 384 20.85 -4.54 -10.79
CA VAL A 384 21.25 -5.45 -9.69
C VAL A 384 22.01 -4.73 -8.57
N HIS A 385 21.59 -3.51 -8.20
CA HIS A 385 22.15 -2.78 -7.04
C HIS A 385 21.07 -2.06 -6.27
N PHE A 386 21.31 -1.84 -4.97
CA PHE A 386 20.43 -0.99 -4.19
C PHE A 386 20.30 0.40 -4.81
N GLN A 387 19.06 0.84 -4.97
CA GLN A 387 18.72 2.14 -5.53
C GLN A 387 17.90 2.92 -4.52
N GLN A 388 18.43 4.03 -4.01
CA GLN A 388 17.69 4.84 -3.04
C GLN A 388 16.33 5.33 -3.58
N LEU A 389 16.25 5.66 -4.87
CA LEU A 389 15.02 6.10 -5.55
C LEU A 389 14.34 4.99 -6.37
N MET A 390 14.96 3.82 -6.50
CA MET A 390 14.43 2.65 -7.23
C MET A 390 13.89 2.97 -8.64
N SER A 391 14.54 3.86 -9.38
CA SER A 391 14.02 4.37 -10.66
C SER A 391 14.25 3.45 -11.86
N ASN A 392 15.26 2.56 -11.80
CA ASN A 392 15.64 1.73 -12.94
C ASN A 392 14.80 0.44 -13.03
N ASN A 393 14.15 0.04 -11.93
CA ASN A 393 13.29 -1.14 -11.87
C ASN A 393 11.85 -0.76 -11.45
N PRO A 394 11.08 -0.11 -12.34
CA PRO A 394 9.75 0.40 -12.01
C PRO A 394 8.68 -0.69 -11.98
N CYS A 395 7.69 -0.52 -11.10
CA CYS A 395 6.46 -1.29 -11.05
C CYS A 395 5.30 -0.45 -11.60
N TYR A 396 4.65 -0.94 -12.66
CA TYR A 396 3.60 -0.23 -13.41
C TYR A 396 2.26 -0.98 -13.31
N GLU A 397 1.37 -0.52 -12.43
CA GLU A 397 0.03 -1.11 -12.32
C GLU A 397 -0.87 -0.72 -13.50
N ASP A 398 -0.78 0.51 -13.99
CA ASP A 398 -1.56 0.99 -15.14
C ASP A 398 -1.31 0.15 -16.41
N PHE A 399 -0.19 -0.58 -16.49
CA PHE A 399 0.14 -1.50 -17.58
C PHE A 399 -1.00 -2.45 -17.96
N PHE A 400 -1.74 -2.97 -16.97
CA PHE A 400 -2.78 -3.97 -17.22
C PHE A 400 -3.95 -3.43 -18.05
N THR A 401 -4.17 -2.12 -18.00
CA THR A 401 -5.23 -1.41 -18.74
C THR A 401 -4.66 -0.36 -19.69
N ASP A 402 -3.35 -0.36 -19.95
CA ASP A 402 -2.70 0.47 -20.96
C ASP A 402 -2.72 -0.25 -22.30
N PHE A 403 -3.59 0.19 -23.20
CA PHE A 403 -3.76 -0.34 -24.55
C PHE A 403 -3.12 0.56 -25.61
N THR A 404 -2.76 1.79 -25.26
CA THR A 404 -2.13 2.77 -26.18
C THR A 404 -0.60 2.74 -26.15
N GLY A 405 -0.01 2.18 -25.09
CA GLY A 405 1.43 2.07 -24.87
C GLY A 405 2.06 3.29 -24.19
N ASP A 406 1.26 4.20 -23.61
CA ASP A 406 1.73 5.41 -22.94
C ASP A 406 1.95 5.24 -21.43
N LEU A 407 1.75 4.02 -20.91
CA LEU A 407 1.86 3.61 -19.51
C LEU A 407 0.85 4.28 -18.56
N LEU A 408 -0.24 4.84 -19.08
CA LEU A 408 -1.40 5.29 -18.31
C LEU A 408 -2.56 4.34 -18.58
N CYS A 409 -3.45 4.21 -17.60
CA CYS A 409 -4.64 3.37 -17.75
C CYS A 409 -5.62 3.98 -18.77
N ASP A 410 -6.27 3.12 -19.57
CA ASP A 410 -7.38 3.48 -20.46
C ASP A 410 -8.75 3.11 -19.88
N ILE A 411 -8.77 2.22 -18.88
CA ILE A 411 -9.95 1.80 -18.10
C ILE A 411 -9.63 2.02 -16.62
N PRO A 412 -10.58 2.50 -15.79
CA PRO A 412 -10.37 2.60 -14.35
C PRO A 412 -9.95 1.26 -13.75
N LEU A 413 -8.72 1.23 -13.24
CA LEU A 413 -8.08 0.05 -12.65
C LEU A 413 -7.82 0.30 -11.16
N GLY A 414 -8.21 -0.65 -10.32
CA GLY A 414 -7.79 -0.68 -8.92
C GLY A 414 -7.26 -2.03 -8.48
N ARG A 415 -6.46 -2.03 -7.42
CA ARG A 415 -5.92 -3.24 -6.80
C ARG A 415 -6.19 -3.29 -5.30
N ILE A 416 -6.70 -4.41 -4.83
CA ILE A 416 -6.77 -4.73 -3.39
C ILE A 416 -5.74 -5.83 -3.09
N THR A 417 -4.70 -5.50 -2.30
CA THR A 417 -3.47 -6.30 -2.10
C THR A 417 -3.59 -7.37 -1.02
N VAL A 418 -4.68 -8.14 -1.04
CA VAL A 418 -4.98 -9.15 -0.02
C VAL A 418 -4.13 -10.41 -0.20
N VAL A 419 -3.63 -10.96 0.90
CA VAL A 419 -2.78 -12.16 0.97
C VAL A 419 -3.50 -13.27 1.73
N THR A 420 -4.42 -12.95 2.64
CA THR A 420 -5.26 -13.91 3.38
C THR A 420 -6.76 -13.73 3.12
N GLU A 421 -7.56 -14.76 3.43
CA GLU A 421 -9.02 -14.70 3.27
C GLU A 421 -9.66 -13.70 4.25
N GLU A 422 -9.07 -13.52 5.43
CA GLU A 422 -9.52 -12.56 6.43
C GLU A 422 -9.30 -11.12 5.96
N GLU A 423 -8.13 -10.83 5.39
CA GLU A 423 -7.86 -9.53 4.76
C GLU A 423 -8.84 -9.26 3.63
N ALA A 424 -9.12 -10.28 2.81
CA ALA A 424 -10.07 -10.19 1.72
C ALA A 424 -11.48 -9.82 2.23
N ALA A 425 -12.02 -10.59 3.16
CA ALA A 425 -13.32 -10.31 3.77
C ALA A 425 -13.37 -8.93 4.45
N ALA A 426 -12.30 -8.54 5.15
CA ALA A 426 -12.19 -7.24 5.80
C ALA A 426 -12.24 -6.07 4.82
N ALA A 427 -11.54 -6.16 3.68
CA ALA A 427 -11.54 -5.13 2.64
C ALA A 427 -12.93 -4.96 2.01
N VAL A 428 -13.63 -6.06 1.73
CA VAL A 428 -15.00 -6.01 1.18
C VAL A 428 -15.99 -5.43 2.18
N ASN A 429 -15.91 -5.85 3.45
CA ASN A 429 -16.76 -5.28 4.50
C ASN A 429 -16.52 -3.78 4.66
N LYS A 430 -15.27 -3.31 4.53
CA LYS A 430 -14.98 -1.87 4.56
C LYS A 430 -15.67 -1.12 3.43
N ILE A 431 -15.60 -1.63 2.19
CA ILE A 431 -16.26 -1.02 1.02
C ILE A 431 -17.77 -0.93 1.25
N ILE A 432 -18.40 -2.05 1.64
CA ILE A 432 -19.84 -2.10 1.88
C ILE A 432 -20.23 -1.12 2.99
N SER A 433 -19.53 -1.14 4.13
CA SER A 433 -19.83 -0.24 5.25
C SER A 433 -19.65 1.24 4.86
N TYR A 434 -18.62 1.59 4.10
CA TYR A 434 -18.40 2.94 3.61
C TYR A 434 -19.59 3.45 2.79
N GLU A 435 -20.14 2.60 1.93
CA GLU A 435 -21.24 2.96 1.01
C GLU A 435 -22.63 2.86 1.63
N SER A 436 -22.86 1.94 2.58
CA SER A 436 -24.21 1.55 3.00
C SER A 436 -24.69 2.12 4.34
N GLY A 437 -23.84 2.79 5.13
CA GLY A 437 -24.23 3.15 6.50
C GLY A 437 -23.38 4.14 7.28
N ASN A 438 -22.29 4.67 6.71
CA ASN A 438 -21.40 5.61 7.39
C ASN A 438 -21.60 7.06 6.96
N LEU A 439 -22.85 7.53 6.91
CA LEU A 439 -23.12 8.97 6.72
C LEU A 439 -22.60 9.77 7.91
N GLY A 440 -22.18 11.01 7.66
CA GLY A 440 -21.80 11.93 8.73
C GLY A 440 -20.86 13.03 8.29
N VAL A 441 -20.68 13.99 9.19
CA VAL A 441 -19.91 15.23 9.00
C VAL A 441 -18.46 14.98 8.53
N TRP A 442 -17.88 13.82 8.85
CA TRP A 442 -16.55 13.43 8.36
C TRP A 442 -16.44 13.47 6.83
N LYS A 443 -17.53 13.17 6.11
CA LYS A 443 -17.57 13.26 4.64
C LYS A 443 -17.59 14.71 4.12
N ASN A 444 -17.64 15.72 5.00
CA ASN A 444 -17.51 17.12 4.60
C ASN A 444 -16.06 17.63 4.64
N LYS A 445 -15.11 16.83 5.15
CA LYS A 445 -13.73 17.26 5.41
C LYS A 445 -12.77 16.87 4.28
N VAL A 446 -11.96 17.81 3.82
CA VAL A 446 -10.79 17.60 2.96
C VAL A 446 -9.54 17.89 3.78
N ILE A 447 -8.71 16.86 3.96
CA ILE A 447 -7.49 16.90 4.76
C ILE A 447 -6.32 17.21 3.83
N LEU A 448 -5.55 18.24 4.16
CA LEU A 448 -4.39 18.70 3.39
C LEU A 448 -3.16 18.67 4.30
N ILE A 449 -2.14 17.93 3.88
CA ILE A 449 -0.93 17.67 4.68
C ILE A 449 0.26 18.10 3.84
N ALA A 450 1.09 18.98 4.39
CA ALA A 450 2.29 19.47 3.73
C ALA A 450 3.51 19.20 4.61
N ASP A 451 4.52 18.59 4.00
CA ASP A 451 5.86 18.48 4.58
C ASP A 451 6.49 19.87 4.77
N ASP A 452 7.47 19.97 5.66
CA ASP A 452 8.06 21.24 6.07
C ASP A 452 9.33 21.63 5.30
N GLU A 453 10.05 22.61 5.84
CA GLU A 453 11.27 23.14 5.26
C GLU A 453 12.54 22.31 5.51
N PHE A 454 12.44 21.17 6.17
CA PHE A 454 13.60 20.39 6.63
C PHE A 454 13.76 19.05 5.90
N ASP A 455 15.01 18.60 5.85
CA ASP A 455 15.36 17.21 5.54
C ASP A 455 16.33 16.66 6.59
N SER A 456 16.80 15.43 6.40
CA SER A 456 17.80 14.83 7.31
C SER A 456 19.13 15.60 7.44
N LYS A 457 19.42 16.56 6.56
CA LYS A 457 20.70 17.29 6.47
C LYS A 457 20.58 18.78 6.80
N GLY A 458 19.38 19.34 6.84
CA GLY A 458 19.15 20.75 7.13
C GLY A 458 17.89 21.28 6.45
N ILE A 459 18.04 22.34 5.65
CA ILE A 459 16.95 22.90 4.85
C ILE A 459 16.79 22.08 3.57
N ASP A 460 15.58 21.57 3.33
CA ASP A 460 15.24 20.83 2.12
C ASP A 460 15.42 21.71 0.87
N GLY A 461 15.91 21.16 -0.23
CA GLY A 461 15.92 21.88 -1.51
C GLY A 461 14.53 22.09 -2.11
N LEU A 462 13.52 21.39 -1.60
CA LEU A 462 12.22 21.19 -2.23
C LEU A 462 11.02 21.72 -1.42
N TYR A 463 11.26 22.32 -0.24
CA TYR A 463 10.19 22.80 0.65
C TYR A 463 9.14 23.70 -0.02
N ARG A 464 9.55 24.44 -1.06
CA ARG A 464 8.66 25.32 -1.82
C ARG A 464 7.57 24.56 -2.55
N TYR A 465 7.78 23.28 -2.88
CA TYR A 465 6.80 22.46 -3.57
C TYR A 465 5.77 21.84 -2.62
N HIS A 466 6.14 21.55 -1.37
CA HIS A 466 5.25 20.89 -0.41
C HIS A 466 4.12 21.82 0.01
N VAL A 467 4.45 22.96 0.64
CA VAL A 467 3.45 23.91 1.13
C VAL A 467 2.77 24.65 -0.03
N ALA A 468 3.52 25.20 -0.99
CA ALA A 468 2.90 25.97 -2.07
C ALA A 468 2.10 25.08 -3.03
N GLY A 469 2.53 23.83 -3.26
CA GLY A 469 1.76 22.85 -4.02
C GLY A 469 0.47 22.48 -3.31
N THR A 470 0.52 22.29 -1.99
CA THR A 470 -0.68 21.99 -1.19
C THR A 470 -1.64 23.18 -1.15
N GLU A 471 -1.14 24.42 -1.08
CA GLU A 471 -1.98 25.63 -1.19
C GLU A 471 -2.61 25.78 -2.59
N ALA A 472 -1.88 25.41 -3.65
CA ALA A 472 -2.44 25.39 -5.01
C ALA A 472 -3.59 24.40 -5.14
N ILE A 473 -3.53 23.26 -4.43
CA ILE A 473 -4.62 22.28 -4.36
C ILE A 473 -5.75 22.79 -3.46
N SER A 474 -5.43 23.38 -2.31
CA SER A 474 -6.38 24.00 -1.37
C SER A 474 -7.33 24.96 -2.07
N SER A 475 -6.80 25.78 -2.99
CA SER A 475 -7.59 26.75 -3.77
C SER A 475 -8.62 26.14 -4.74
N LEU A 476 -8.54 24.82 -4.99
CA LEU A 476 -9.47 24.09 -5.85
C LEU A 476 -10.55 23.34 -5.08
N VAL A 477 -10.43 23.26 -3.75
CA VAL A 477 -11.44 22.64 -2.89
C VAL A 477 -12.68 23.52 -2.90
N PRO A 478 -13.85 23.02 -3.36
CA PRO A 478 -15.07 23.81 -3.39
C PRO A 478 -15.51 24.25 -2.00
N ASP A 479 -16.08 25.46 -1.90
CA ASP A 479 -16.51 26.07 -0.64
C ASP A 479 -17.57 25.28 0.12
N ARG A 480 -18.15 24.21 -0.44
CA ARG A 480 -19.07 23.32 0.30
C ARG A 480 -18.36 22.35 1.24
N PHE A 481 -17.04 22.16 1.09
CA PHE A 481 -16.23 21.27 1.93
C PHE A 481 -15.38 22.03 2.93
N ASP A 482 -15.21 21.48 4.12
CA ASP A 482 -14.34 22.01 5.15
C ASP A 482 -12.91 21.55 4.92
N GLN A 483 -11.95 22.46 5.01
CA GLN A 483 -10.54 22.13 4.88
C GLN A 483 -9.92 21.93 6.26
N VAL A 484 -9.16 20.85 6.44
CA VAL A 484 -8.33 20.60 7.61
C VAL A 484 -6.87 20.58 7.15
N LYS A 485 -6.05 21.49 7.67
CA LYS A 485 -4.65 21.64 7.24
C LYS A 485 -3.69 21.20 8.34
N GLU A 486 -2.88 20.18 8.05
CA GLU A 486 -1.82 19.68 8.92
C GLU A 486 -0.46 20.00 8.28
N TYR A 487 -0.01 21.25 8.42
CA TYR A 487 1.25 21.71 7.84
C TYR A 487 2.35 21.58 8.87
N LEU A 488 3.39 20.82 8.55
CA LEU A 488 4.43 20.49 9.52
C LEU A 488 5.16 21.73 10.05
N SER A 489 5.23 22.82 9.27
CA SER A 489 5.82 24.10 9.70
C SER A 489 5.12 24.73 10.93
N GLU A 490 3.87 24.34 11.24
CA GLU A 490 3.13 24.80 12.43
C GLU A 490 3.54 24.08 13.73
N TYR A 491 4.30 22.99 13.62
CA TYR A 491 4.65 22.15 14.76
C TYR A 491 6.14 22.26 15.12
N PRO A 492 6.48 22.51 16.40
CA PRO A 492 7.88 22.51 16.82
C PRO A 492 8.47 21.10 16.76
N GLY A 493 9.75 21.00 16.38
CA GLY A 493 10.50 19.76 16.54
C GLY A 493 11.04 19.57 17.96
N THR A 494 11.58 18.40 18.26
CA THR A 494 12.20 18.07 19.56
C THR A 494 13.37 18.99 19.94
N SER A 495 13.98 19.63 18.95
CA SER A 495 15.09 20.58 19.08
C SER A 495 14.76 21.86 18.29
N PRO A 496 13.81 22.69 18.76
CA PRO A 496 13.22 23.78 17.96
C PRO A 496 14.20 24.91 17.56
N HIS A 497 15.41 24.91 18.13
CA HIS A 497 16.48 25.85 17.81
C HIS A 497 17.59 25.23 16.93
N SER A 498 17.37 24.01 16.41
CA SER A 498 18.31 23.28 15.55
C SER A 498 17.79 23.19 14.12
N VAL A 499 18.70 23.01 13.17
CA VAL A 499 18.40 22.76 11.76
C VAL A 499 19.15 21.49 11.35
N PRO A 500 18.48 20.34 11.14
CA PRO A 500 17.03 20.13 11.30
C PRO A 500 16.55 20.08 12.77
N PRO A 501 15.25 20.24 13.04
CA PRO A 501 14.71 20.36 14.41
C PRO A 501 14.46 19.00 15.10
N GLY A 502 14.85 17.89 14.48
CA GLY A 502 14.56 16.53 14.97
C GLY A 502 13.14 16.08 14.64
N THR A 503 12.55 15.21 15.47
CA THR A 503 11.20 14.67 15.20
C THR A 503 10.10 15.65 15.60
N LYS A 504 8.89 15.50 15.04
CA LYS A 504 7.72 16.34 15.34
C LYS A 504 6.57 15.52 15.95
N PRO A 505 6.63 15.17 17.25
CA PRO A 505 5.63 14.31 17.90
C PRO A 505 4.23 14.92 17.94
N GLU A 506 4.11 16.24 18.10
CA GLU A 506 2.79 16.90 18.11
C GLU A 506 2.16 16.91 16.71
N ALA A 507 2.95 17.04 15.64
CA ALA A 507 2.46 16.87 14.26
C ALA A 507 1.93 15.45 14.02
N ARG A 508 2.68 14.43 14.48
CA ARG A 508 2.22 13.03 14.41
C ARG A 508 0.92 12.81 15.15
N LYS A 509 0.80 13.35 16.37
CA LYS A 509 -0.41 13.24 17.19
C LYS A 509 -1.60 13.93 16.52
N ALA A 510 -1.40 15.14 15.99
CA ALA A 510 -2.43 15.88 15.25
C ALA A 510 -2.88 15.11 14.00
N LEU A 511 -1.95 14.61 13.20
CA LEU A 511 -2.26 13.82 12.01
C LEU A 511 -3.04 12.55 12.34
N ILE A 512 -2.64 11.79 13.37
CA ILE A 512 -3.38 10.60 13.84
C ILE A 512 -4.79 10.99 14.29
N LYS A 513 -4.94 12.07 15.07
CA LYS A 513 -6.26 12.57 15.51
C LYS A 513 -7.13 12.93 14.30
N THR A 514 -6.57 13.66 13.34
CA THR A 514 -7.27 14.11 12.13
C THR A 514 -7.74 12.93 11.28
N LEU A 515 -6.88 11.96 11.02
CA LEU A 515 -7.24 10.73 10.28
C LEU A 515 -8.26 9.86 11.04
N THR A 516 -8.15 9.76 12.38
CA THR A 516 -9.12 9.07 13.23
C THR A 516 -10.51 9.73 13.19
N SER A 517 -10.57 11.05 13.08
CA SER A 517 -11.86 11.78 12.94
C SER A 517 -12.57 11.52 11.61
N GLY A 518 -11.87 10.92 10.65
CA GLY A 518 -12.35 10.65 9.30
C GLY A 518 -12.30 11.89 8.40
N GLY A 519 -12.29 11.64 7.10
CA GLY A 519 -12.30 12.65 6.05
C GLY A 519 -12.75 12.05 4.74
N LEU A 520 -13.14 12.90 3.79
CA LEU A 520 -13.51 12.49 2.45
C LEU A 520 -12.28 12.21 1.59
N LEU A 521 -11.39 13.21 1.55
CA LEU A 521 -10.17 13.21 0.74
C LEU A 521 -9.00 13.64 1.64
N SER A 522 -7.88 12.95 1.52
CA SER A 522 -6.62 13.33 2.17
C SER A 522 -5.54 13.48 1.10
N ILE A 523 -4.85 14.62 1.09
CA ILE A 523 -3.77 14.91 0.15
C ILE A 523 -2.52 15.24 0.94
N PHE A 524 -1.47 14.46 0.72
CA PHE A 524 -0.14 14.67 1.27
C PHE A 524 0.85 15.03 0.16
N LEU A 525 1.56 16.15 0.27
CA LEU A 525 2.72 16.46 -0.57
C LEU A 525 3.98 16.55 0.30
N GLY A 526 4.97 15.71 0.01
CA GLY A 526 6.17 15.64 0.84
C GLY A 526 7.08 14.45 0.58
N HIS A 527 8.09 14.29 1.43
CA HIS A 527 8.96 13.12 1.44
C HIS A 527 8.30 11.91 2.12
N GLY A 528 8.72 10.72 1.71
CA GLY A 528 8.12 9.49 2.20
C GLY A 528 8.80 8.26 1.62
N ASN A 529 8.49 7.12 2.22
CA ASN A 529 8.83 5.78 1.74
C ASN A 529 7.77 4.78 2.22
N LEU A 530 7.99 3.49 2.00
CA LEU A 530 7.02 2.45 2.35
C LEU A 530 6.70 2.35 3.85
N ARG A 531 7.57 2.85 4.74
CA ARG A 531 7.49 2.71 6.20
C ARG A 531 7.09 4.01 6.91
N GLN A 532 7.40 5.18 6.36
CA GLN A 532 7.15 6.47 7.01
C GLN A 532 6.89 7.62 6.03
N LEU A 533 6.25 8.68 6.54
CA LEU A 533 6.17 9.99 5.91
C LEU A 533 7.10 10.98 6.62
N THR A 534 7.73 11.84 5.81
CA THR A 534 8.67 12.93 6.16
C THR A 534 9.92 12.48 6.92
N HIS A 535 10.89 13.39 7.11
CA HIS A 535 12.11 13.10 7.87
C HIS A 535 11.88 13.22 9.39
N GLU A 536 10.87 13.99 9.79
CA GLU A 536 10.46 14.33 11.16
C GLU A 536 9.57 13.23 11.80
N LEU A 537 9.27 12.20 11.01
CA LEU A 537 8.59 10.98 11.41
C LEU A 537 7.14 11.18 11.84
N VAL A 538 6.35 11.84 10.98
CA VAL A 538 4.98 12.26 11.30
C VAL A 538 3.92 11.20 11.10
N PHE A 539 4.22 10.13 10.34
CA PHE A 539 3.32 8.99 10.20
C PHE A 539 4.11 7.74 9.85
N TYR A 540 3.94 6.68 10.64
CA TYR A 540 4.55 5.38 10.37
C TYR A 540 3.52 4.36 9.90
N ARG A 541 3.97 3.33 9.18
CA ARG A 541 3.13 2.18 8.83
C ARG A 541 2.49 1.52 10.07
N SER A 542 3.20 1.46 11.20
CA SER A 542 2.66 0.95 12.47
C SER A 542 1.48 1.77 13.01
N ASP A 543 1.40 3.06 12.66
CA ASP A 543 0.40 3.99 13.20
C ASP A 543 -0.98 3.75 12.64
N ILE A 544 -1.07 3.02 11.52
CA ILE A 544 -2.34 2.57 10.95
C ILE A 544 -3.13 1.76 12.00
N SER A 545 -2.45 1.06 12.92
CA SER A 545 -3.10 0.33 14.03
C SER A 545 -3.68 1.23 15.13
N MET A 546 -3.37 2.53 15.14
CA MET A 546 -3.92 3.51 16.08
C MET A 546 -5.12 4.28 15.51
N LEU A 547 -5.44 4.12 14.22
CA LEU A 547 -6.57 4.81 13.59
C LEU A 547 -7.90 4.23 14.06
N GLU A 548 -8.82 5.05 14.54
CA GLU A 548 -10.14 4.63 15.06
C GLU A 548 -11.30 5.22 14.26
N ASN A 549 -11.09 5.36 12.94
CA ASN A 549 -12.07 5.98 12.07
C ASN A 549 -13.27 5.09 11.70
N GLU A 550 -13.35 3.83 12.15
CA GLU A 550 -14.54 2.96 12.05
C GLU A 550 -15.23 3.04 10.66
N TYR A 551 -14.51 2.68 9.59
CA TYR A 551 -14.93 2.74 8.17
C TYR A 551 -15.07 4.13 7.55
N ARG A 552 -14.80 5.21 8.30
CA ARG A 552 -14.81 6.61 7.82
C ARG A 552 -13.46 7.03 7.24
N GLY A 553 -12.88 6.15 6.43
CA GLY A 553 -11.54 6.33 5.85
C GLY A 553 -11.57 7.22 4.61
N PRO A 554 -10.69 8.23 4.49
CA PRO A 554 -10.61 9.05 3.28
C PRO A 554 -10.08 8.26 2.09
N PHE A 555 -10.28 8.79 0.89
CA PHE A 555 -9.37 8.52 -0.22
C PHE A 555 -8.06 9.28 0.01
N CYS A 556 -6.93 8.58 0.06
CA CYS A 556 -5.62 9.19 0.33
C CYS A 556 -4.77 9.32 -0.94
N TYR A 557 -4.40 10.53 -1.32
CA TYR A 557 -3.35 10.77 -2.30
C TYR A 557 -2.01 11.08 -1.61
N PHE A 558 -1.00 10.25 -1.89
CA PHE A 558 0.36 10.45 -1.41
C PHE A 558 1.24 10.97 -2.55
N GLY A 559 1.34 12.29 -2.69
CA GLY A 559 2.31 12.98 -3.54
C GLY A 559 3.73 12.84 -3.01
N SER A 560 4.26 11.63 -3.04
CA SER A 560 5.55 11.25 -2.47
C SER A 560 6.16 10.04 -3.19
N CYS A 561 7.43 9.76 -2.95
CA CYS A 561 8.13 8.59 -3.48
C CYS A 561 7.84 7.33 -2.64
N SER A 562 7.73 6.16 -3.26
CA SER A 562 7.73 4.83 -2.67
C SER A 562 6.77 4.54 -1.51
N VAL A 563 5.81 5.43 -1.20
CA VAL A 563 4.76 5.18 -0.20
C VAL A 563 3.85 4.01 -0.62
N GLY A 564 3.78 3.74 -1.92
CA GLY A 564 3.09 2.61 -2.55
C GLY A 564 4.02 1.48 -3.00
N ASP A 565 5.22 1.31 -2.46
CA ASP A 565 6.11 0.16 -2.75
C ASP A 565 5.55 -1.14 -2.14
N PHE A 566 4.42 -1.62 -2.70
CA PHE A 566 3.57 -2.69 -2.18
C PHE A 566 4.04 -4.10 -2.57
N ASP A 567 4.91 -4.17 -3.58
CA ASP A 567 5.36 -5.38 -4.25
C ASP A 567 6.59 -6.02 -3.58
N ARG A 568 6.94 -5.55 -2.38
CA ARG A 568 7.88 -6.23 -1.48
C ARG A 568 7.33 -7.60 -1.06
N PRO A 569 8.10 -8.70 -1.11
CA PRO A 569 7.62 -10.03 -0.73
C PRO A 569 7.35 -10.15 0.78
N ASP A 570 8.11 -9.40 1.59
CA ASP A 570 8.22 -9.53 3.04
C ASP A 570 7.56 -8.38 3.82
N GLU A 571 7.27 -7.25 3.15
CA GLU A 571 6.77 -6.04 3.80
C GLU A 571 5.60 -5.42 3.06
N GLU A 572 4.72 -4.73 3.79
CA GLU A 572 3.64 -3.92 3.20
C GLU A 572 4.05 -2.45 3.24
N SER A 573 3.51 -1.65 2.34
CA SER A 573 3.68 -0.21 2.33
C SER A 573 2.59 0.48 3.17
N ILE A 574 2.74 1.79 3.44
CA ILE A 574 1.68 2.57 4.07
C ILE A 574 0.41 2.55 3.22
N ALA A 575 0.55 2.80 1.91
CA ALA A 575 -0.59 2.97 1.01
C ALA A 575 -1.44 1.69 0.86
N ASP A 576 -0.82 0.53 0.72
CA ASP A 576 -1.53 -0.73 0.49
C ASP A 576 -2.07 -1.33 1.81
N LEU A 577 -1.40 -1.12 2.94
CA LEU A 577 -1.92 -1.52 4.24
C LEU A 577 -3.17 -0.71 4.64
N LEU A 578 -3.21 0.60 4.33
CA LEU A 578 -4.34 1.48 4.65
C LEU A 578 -5.67 0.96 4.07
N GLN A 579 -5.67 0.41 2.85
CA GLN A 579 -6.89 -0.09 2.21
C GLN A 579 -7.42 -1.39 2.82
N LYS A 580 -6.56 -2.30 3.29
CA LYS A 580 -6.97 -3.63 3.79
C LYS A 580 -7.05 -3.75 5.30
N LYS A 581 -6.67 -2.71 6.06
CA LYS A 581 -6.73 -2.73 7.53
C LYS A 581 -8.15 -2.64 8.11
N GLY A 582 -8.95 -3.70 8.00
CA GLY A 582 -10.19 -3.88 8.76
C GLY A 582 -11.11 -2.65 8.76
N LYS A 583 -11.58 -2.26 9.94
CA LYS A 583 -12.45 -1.10 10.16
C LYS A 583 -11.74 0.26 10.20
N ARG A 584 -10.46 0.33 9.82
CA ARG A 584 -9.65 1.55 9.94
C ARG A 584 -8.80 1.82 8.70
N GLY A 585 -8.12 2.97 8.68
CA GLY A 585 -7.26 3.36 7.57
C GLY A 585 -7.98 4.16 6.50
N ALA A 586 -7.77 3.83 5.22
CA ALA A 586 -8.36 4.54 4.08
C ALA A 586 -9.39 3.65 3.38
N ILE A 587 -10.35 4.25 2.67
CA ILE A 587 -11.21 3.52 1.72
C ILE A 587 -10.43 3.15 0.46
N ALA A 588 -9.54 4.04 0.03
CA ALA A 588 -8.62 3.82 -1.08
C ALA A 588 -7.39 4.72 -0.93
N SER A 589 -6.31 4.42 -1.64
CA SER A 589 -5.16 5.29 -1.75
C SER A 589 -4.56 5.32 -3.15
N LEU A 590 -3.89 6.42 -3.50
CA LEU A 590 -3.11 6.57 -4.73
C LEU A 590 -1.69 6.97 -4.34
N ALA A 591 -0.72 6.09 -4.59
CA ALA A 591 0.66 6.28 -4.13
C ALA A 591 1.68 5.78 -5.14
N CYS A 592 2.87 6.39 -5.14
CA CYS A 592 3.95 6.00 -6.01
C CYS A 592 4.60 4.68 -5.55
N THR A 593 4.80 3.74 -6.47
CA THR A 593 5.50 2.46 -6.23
C THR A 593 7.01 2.65 -6.11
N ARG A 594 7.56 3.69 -6.73
CA ARG A 594 9.00 3.99 -6.79
C ARG A 594 9.22 5.52 -6.69
N THR A 595 10.13 6.08 -7.48
CA THR A 595 10.35 7.53 -7.57
C THR A 595 9.22 8.29 -8.27
N SER A 596 9.08 9.55 -7.90
CA SER A 596 8.12 10.51 -8.43
C SER A 596 8.78 11.88 -8.64
N GLY A 597 8.16 12.75 -9.45
CA GLY A 597 8.64 14.11 -9.73
C GLY A 597 7.75 15.19 -9.10
N TYR A 598 8.37 16.18 -8.42
CA TYR A 598 7.69 17.18 -7.60
C TYR A 598 6.68 18.07 -8.35
N SER A 599 6.96 18.45 -9.60
CA SER A 599 5.99 19.21 -10.41
C SER A 599 4.78 18.34 -10.77
N GLY A 600 5.01 17.08 -11.12
CA GLY A 600 3.98 16.11 -11.50
C GLY A 600 3.02 15.80 -10.36
N ILE A 601 3.51 15.64 -9.12
CA ILE A 601 2.64 15.36 -7.96
C ILE A 601 1.67 16.50 -7.66
N THR A 602 2.11 17.75 -7.82
CA THR A 602 1.23 18.92 -7.60
C THR A 602 0.18 19.00 -8.70
N VAL A 603 0.56 18.78 -9.95
CA VAL A 603 -0.38 18.76 -11.09
C VAL A 603 -1.43 17.67 -10.90
N LEU A 604 -1.01 16.44 -10.58
CA LEU A 604 -1.93 15.33 -10.33
C LEU A 604 -2.85 15.60 -9.14
N GLY A 605 -2.33 16.14 -8.03
CA GLY A 605 -3.15 16.51 -6.88
C GLY A 605 -4.21 17.58 -7.19
N ARG A 606 -3.88 18.56 -8.06
CA ARG A 606 -4.82 19.58 -8.53
C ARG A 606 -5.93 18.97 -9.38
N GLU A 607 -5.57 18.08 -10.31
CA GLU A 607 -6.56 17.35 -11.13
C GLU A 607 -7.47 16.47 -10.26
N LEU A 608 -6.92 15.76 -9.27
CA LEU A 608 -7.72 14.96 -8.36
C LEU A 608 -8.72 15.80 -7.59
N ALA A 609 -8.29 16.92 -6.99
CA ALA A 609 -9.20 17.82 -6.27
C ALA A 609 -10.27 18.39 -7.21
N ALA A 610 -9.90 18.81 -8.42
CA ALA A 610 -10.83 19.40 -9.37
C ALA A 610 -11.87 18.40 -9.90
N ASN A 611 -11.47 17.17 -10.24
CA ASN A 611 -12.35 16.17 -10.81
C ASN A 611 -13.21 15.49 -9.74
N LEU A 612 -12.63 15.10 -8.61
CA LEU A 612 -13.35 14.38 -7.57
C LEU A 612 -14.29 15.29 -6.79
N LEU A 613 -13.85 16.47 -6.33
CA LEU A 613 -14.67 17.28 -5.42
C LEU A 613 -15.76 18.07 -6.13
N LYS A 614 -15.68 18.29 -7.45
CA LYS A 614 -16.71 19.05 -8.19
C LYS A 614 -17.84 18.17 -8.71
N ASN A 615 -17.59 16.89 -8.97
CA ASN A 615 -18.56 16.00 -9.57
C ASN A 615 -18.99 14.88 -8.60
N PRO A 616 -20.19 14.97 -7.99
CA PRO A 616 -20.68 13.95 -7.08
C PRO A 616 -21.05 12.62 -7.77
N ASP A 617 -21.18 12.63 -9.10
CA ASP A 617 -21.62 11.49 -9.90
C ASP A 617 -20.46 10.64 -10.46
N ILE A 618 -19.25 10.76 -9.88
CA ILE A 618 -18.09 9.96 -10.30
C ILE A 618 -17.60 9.02 -9.21
N THR A 619 -17.04 7.89 -9.63
CA THR A 619 -16.30 7.02 -8.73
C THR A 619 -14.88 7.56 -8.51
N ILE A 620 -14.23 7.07 -7.46
CA ILE A 620 -12.82 7.37 -7.21
C ILE A 620 -11.95 6.89 -8.40
N GLY A 621 -12.26 5.72 -8.96
CA GLY A 621 -11.54 5.17 -10.12
C GLY A 621 -11.63 6.07 -11.36
N ASP A 622 -12.83 6.60 -11.66
CA ASP A 622 -13.03 7.55 -12.77
C ASP A 622 -12.19 8.82 -12.56
N GLY A 623 -12.24 9.37 -11.34
CA GLY A 623 -11.47 10.55 -10.98
C GLY A 623 -9.97 10.33 -11.08
N VAL A 624 -9.46 9.16 -10.69
CA VAL A 624 -8.04 8.81 -10.83
C VAL A 624 -7.64 8.69 -12.30
N LEU A 625 -8.42 7.99 -13.12
CA LEU A 625 -8.18 7.83 -14.56
C LEU A 625 -8.08 9.19 -15.25
N ILE A 626 -9.12 10.02 -15.12
CA ILE A 626 -9.20 11.34 -15.76
C ILE A 626 -8.05 12.23 -15.27
N SER A 627 -7.76 12.21 -13.96
CA SER A 627 -6.72 13.06 -13.39
C SER A 627 -5.33 12.69 -13.87
N LYS A 628 -5.02 11.40 -14.03
CA LYS A 628 -3.74 10.94 -14.60
C LYS A 628 -3.60 11.35 -16.06
N GLN A 629 -4.65 11.19 -16.86
CA GLN A 629 -4.68 11.57 -18.27
C GLN A 629 -4.50 13.09 -18.45
N ASN A 630 -5.25 13.91 -17.71
CA ASN A 630 -5.12 15.36 -17.76
C ASN A 630 -3.73 15.84 -17.31
N ALA A 631 -3.18 15.21 -16.27
CA ALA A 631 -1.85 15.55 -15.77
C ALA A 631 -0.71 15.06 -16.70
N GLY A 632 -0.97 14.08 -17.57
CA GLY A 632 0.08 13.36 -18.31
C GLY A 632 1.09 12.70 -17.38
N PHE A 633 0.65 12.29 -16.19
CA PHE A 633 1.50 11.87 -15.07
C PHE A 633 0.82 10.77 -14.24
N GLY A 634 1.61 9.99 -13.50
CA GLY A 634 1.07 8.96 -12.60
C GLY A 634 1.30 7.52 -13.04
N ARG A 635 2.17 7.27 -14.03
CA ARG A 635 2.53 5.92 -14.50
C ARG A 635 3.02 5.00 -13.38
N THR A 636 3.81 5.54 -12.46
CA THR A 636 4.33 4.83 -11.27
C THR A 636 3.39 4.91 -10.06
N TYR A 637 2.20 5.49 -10.20
CA TYR A 637 1.23 5.59 -9.11
C TYR A 637 0.21 4.46 -9.21
N ALA A 638 0.18 3.59 -8.21
CA ALA A 638 -0.82 2.53 -8.11
C ALA A 638 -2.05 3.04 -7.35
N TYR A 639 -3.24 2.71 -7.87
CA TYR A 639 -4.51 2.93 -7.17
C TYR A 639 -4.90 1.70 -6.36
N PHE A 640 -4.86 1.84 -5.04
CA PHE A 640 -5.18 0.82 -4.06
C PHE A 640 -6.61 1.00 -3.58
N GLY A 641 -7.56 0.26 -4.16
CA GLY A 641 -8.96 0.30 -3.76
C GLY A 641 -9.87 -0.29 -4.83
N ASP A 642 -11.17 -0.28 -4.55
CA ASP A 642 -12.19 -0.63 -5.54
C ASP A 642 -12.51 0.59 -6.43
N PRO A 643 -12.23 0.54 -7.74
CA PRO A 643 -12.40 1.68 -8.64
C PRO A 643 -13.85 2.08 -8.84
N ALA A 644 -14.83 1.23 -8.48
CA ALA A 644 -16.25 1.57 -8.57
C ALA A 644 -16.79 2.30 -7.32
N THR A 645 -15.97 2.55 -6.31
CA THR A 645 -16.40 3.21 -5.07
C THR A 645 -16.70 4.69 -5.34
N PRO A 646 -17.93 5.18 -5.08
CA PRO A 646 -18.23 6.62 -5.12
C PRO A 646 -17.47 7.37 -4.02
N LEU A 647 -17.00 8.59 -4.29
CA LEU A 647 -16.38 9.40 -3.24
C LEU A 647 -17.45 10.01 -2.32
N PHE A 648 -18.44 10.71 -2.89
CA PHE A 648 -19.60 11.27 -2.18
C PHE A 648 -20.79 11.45 -3.14
N PRO A 649 -21.78 10.56 -3.13
CA PRO A 649 -23.00 10.82 -3.88
C PRO A 649 -23.88 11.79 -3.08
N ASP A 650 -23.80 13.09 -3.38
CA ASP A 650 -24.79 14.07 -2.90
C ASP A 650 -26.16 13.64 -3.46
N SER A 651 -27.02 13.16 -2.58
CA SER A 651 -28.26 12.46 -2.94
C SER A 651 -29.50 13.28 -2.59
N ILE A 652 -29.32 14.42 -1.92
CA ILE A 652 -30.38 15.41 -1.66
C ILE A 652 -29.81 16.83 -1.74
N GLY A 653 -30.43 17.68 -2.58
CA GLY A 653 -30.14 19.12 -2.62
C GLY A 653 -31.02 19.90 -1.64
N PHE A 654 -30.61 21.13 -1.31
CA PHE A 654 -31.40 22.05 -0.49
C PHE A 654 -31.03 23.51 -0.72
N GLN A 655 -31.96 24.40 -0.39
CA GLN A 655 -31.75 25.83 -0.34
C GLN A 655 -31.79 26.32 1.11
N ALA A 656 -30.91 27.25 1.45
CA ALA A 656 -30.85 27.90 2.75
C ALA A 656 -30.43 29.38 2.58
N THR A 657 -30.88 30.22 3.51
CA THR A 657 -30.50 31.63 3.68
C THR A 657 -29.99 31.87 5.08
N ILE A 658 -29.04 32.79 5.21
CA ILE A 658 -28.48 33.26 6.49
C ILE A 658 -29.01 34.67 6.78
N SER A 659 -29.35 34.97 8.04
CA SER A 659 -29.99 36.24 8.41
C SER A 659 -29.10 37.49 8.25
N SER A 660 -27.78 37.31 8.13
CA SER A 660 -26.79 38.37 7.98
C SER A 660 -25.59 37.88 7.18
N ASP A 661 -25.01 38.74 6.35
CA ASP A 661 -23.73 38.50 5.65
C ASP A 661 -22.49 38.78 6.54
N THR A 662 -22.75 39.23 7.78
CA THR A 662 -21.75 39.59 8.78
C THR A 662 -21.97 38.81 10.07
N LEU A 663 -20.95 38.10 10.54
CA LEU A 663 -20.89 37.45 11.84
C LEU A 663 -20.48 38.49 12.90
N VAL A 664 -21.47 39.19 13.45
CA VAL A 664 -21.27 40.20 14.50
C VAL A 664 -21.25 39.50 15.86
N GLY A 665 -20.13 39.61 16.59
CA GLY A 665 -19.96 39.05 17.93
C GLY A 665 -21.02 39.58 18.90
N GLY A 666 -21.58 38.68 19.72
CA GLY A 666 -22.70 38.95 20.62
C GLY A 666 -24.08 38.92 19.96
N LYS A 667 -24.19 38.67 18.65
CA LYS A 667 -25.48 38.51 17.96
C LYS A 667 -25.79 37.06 17.63
N ARG A 668 -27.09 36.79 17.50
CA ARG A 668 -27.61 35.54 16.95
C ARG A 668 -27.66 35.59 15.43
N ILE A 669 -27.27 34.50 14.80
CA ILE A 669 -27.45 34.21 13.38
C ILE A 669 -28.55 33.15 13.24
N ASP A 670 -29.45 33.37 12.30
CA ASP A 670 -30.51 32.43 11.95
C ASP A 670 -30.29 31.90 10.54
N ILE A 671 -30.55 30.60 10.35
CA ILE A 671 -30.43 29.87 9.09
C ILE A 671 -31.78 29.25 8.82
N GLN A 672 -32.37 29.59 7.68
CA GLN A 672 -33.69 29.11 7.26
C GLN A 672 -33.62 28.53 5.85
N GLY A 673 -34.40 27.51 5.55
CA GLY A 673 -34.34 26.87 4.24
C GLY A 673 -35.33 25.73 4.04
N GLN A 674 -35.20 25.07 2.90
CA GLN A 674 -36.01 23.91 2.51
C GLN A 674 -35.16 22.93 1.69
N THR A 675 -35.31 21.64 1.92
CA THR A 675 -34.74 20.57 1.08
C THR A 675 -35.51 20.42 -0.23
N ASP A 676 -34.85 19.91 -1.29
CA ASP A 676 -35.48 19.68 -2.59
C ASP A 676 -36.61 18.62 -2.51
N ASP A 677 -36.55 17.73 -1.51
CA ASP A 677 -37.61 16.81 -1.12
C ASP A 677 -38.35 17.34 0.12
N PRO A 678 -39.62 17.79 0.01
CA PRO A 678 -40.42 18.24 1.14
C PRO A 678 -40.75 17.17 2.18
N ASP A 679 -40.56 15.87 1.89
CA ASP A 679 -40.78 14.79 2.84
C ASP A 679 -39.48 14.37 3.57
N PHE A 680 -38.38 15.09 3.36
CA PHE A 680 -37.11 14.82 4.03
C PHE A 680 -37.24 15.04 5.55
N ASN A 681 -36.86 14.02 6.33
CA ASN A 681 -36.79 14.10 7.78
C ASN A 681 -35.43 13.56 8.22
N GLY A 682 -34.64 14.40 8.89
CA GLY A 682 -33.25 14.09 9.17
C GLY A 682 -32.61 15.13 10.06
N PHE A 683 -31.30 15.32 9.88
CA PHE A 683 -30.50 16.23 10.69
C PHE A 683 -29.75 17.22 9.80
N LEU A 684 -29.53 18.41 10.33
CA LEU A 684 -28.62 19.44 9.84
C LEU A 684 -27.50 19.61 10.86
N TYR A 685 -26.26 19.49 10.42
CA TYR A 685 -25.08 19.92 11.17
C TYR A 685 -24.65 21.29 10.66
N VAL A 686 -24.50 22.24 11.59
CA VAL A 686 -24.01 23.59 11.33
C VAL A 686 -22.65 23.74 12.00
N SER A 687 -21.64 24.13 11.23
CA SER A 687 -20.34 24.53 11.76
C SER A 687 -19.99 25.93 11.27
N ALA A 688 -19.70 26.85 12.19
CA ALA A 688 -19.30 28.21 11.85
C ALA A 688 -17.83 28.42 12.21
N PHE A 689 -17.14 29.18 11.37
CA PHE A 689 -15.72 29.48 11.45
C PHE A 689 -15.51 30.98 11.30
N ASP A 690 -14.53 31.49 12.02
CA ASP A 690 -14.06 32.86 11.83
C ASP A 690 -13.26 33.01 10.52
N SER A 691 -12.75 34.21 10.24
CA SER A 691 -11.90 34.48 9.09
C SER A 691 -10.62 33.64 9.11
N GLU A 692 -10.20 33.23 7.91
CA GLU A 692 -8.95 32.50 7.69
C GLU A 692 -7.72 33.26 8.19
N LYS A 693 -6.70 32.51 8.61
CA LYS A 693 -5.44 33.05 9.15
C LYS A 693 -4.33 32.96 8.09
N ARG A 694 -3.87 34.12 7.63
CA ARG A 694 -2.73 34.21 6.68
C ARG A 694 -1.41 34.14 7.43
N ILE A 695 -0.68 33.04 7.25
CA ILE A 695 0.58 32.78 7.93
C ILE A 695 1.77 33.20 7.06
N LYS A 696 2.78 33.76 7.72
CA LYS A 696 4.10 34.04 7.16
C LYS A 696 5.12 33.31 8.01
N HIS A 697 5.65 32.21 7.49
CA HIS A 697 6.60 31.36 8.20
C HIS A 697 8.02 31.57 7.66
N PRO A 698 8.91 32.24 8.41
CA PRO A 698 10.29 32.45 7.97
C PRO A 698 11.05 31.12 7.90
N VAL A 699 11.69 30.83 6.77
CA VAL A 699 12.49 29.60 6.62
C VAL A 699 13.85 29.81 7.29
N PRO A 700 14.22 29.04 8.32
CA PRO A 700 15.45 29.27 9.07
C PRO A 700 16.69 29.27 8.19
N THR A 701 17.68 30.09 8.54
CA THR A 701 18.97 30.22 7.82
C THR A 701 18.87 30.71 6.37
N THR A 702 17.68 31.14 5.92
CA THR A 702 17.44 31.70 4.58
C THR A 702 16.79 33.08 4.66
N SER A 703 16.71 33.79 3.52
CA SER A 703 15.90 35.01 3.38
C SER A 703 14.47 34.72 2.89
N ASP A 704 14.06 33.45 2.79
CA ASP A 704 12.77 33.06 2.27
C ASP A 704 11.68 33.03 3.36
N THR A 705 10.42 33.05 2.94
CA THR A 705 9.26 32.99 3.82
C THR A 705 8.16 32.20 3.13
N LEU A 706 7.79 31.08 3.73
CA LEU A 706 6.62 30.31 3.34
C LEU A 706 5.35 31.10 3.67
N ARG A 707 4.37 31.00 2.77
CA ARG A 707 3.08 31.67 2.90
C ARG A 707 1.98 30.66 2.65
N TYR A 708 1.05 30.59 3.57
CA TYR A 708 -0.11 29.71 3.50
C TYR A 708 -1.24 30.27 4.34
N THR A 709 -2.42 29.71 4.14
CA THR A 709 -3.65 30.13 4.79
C THR A 709 -4.22 28.99 5.61
N LEU A 710 -4.33 29.17 6.92
CA LEU A 710 -5.01 28.22 7.79
C LEU A 710 -6.51 28.54 7.85
N PRO A 711 -7.39 27.52 7.97
CA PRO A 711 -8.80 27.74 8.23
C PRO A 711 -9.02 28.61 9.48
N GLY A 712 -10.11 29.36 9.51
CA GLY A 712 -10.51 30.09 10.71
C GLY A 712 -10.81 29.16 11.87
N SER A 713 -10.69 29.67 13.10
CA SER A 713 -11.06 28.92 14.30
C SER A 713 -12.56 28.57 14.28
N SER A 714 -12.91 27.37 14.75
CA SER A 714 -14.31 26.96 14.93
C SER A 714 -14.96 27.81 16.02
N ILE A 715 -16.09 28.45 15.71
CA ILE A 715 -16.81 29.32 16.66
C ILE A 715 -18.15 28.73 17.11
N PHE A 716 -18.73 27.81 16.33
CA PHE A 716 -19.96 27.10 16.69
C PHE A 716 -20.04 25.76 15.97
N GLN A 717 -20.56 24.73 16.65
CA GLN A 717 -20.86 23.42 16.08
C GLN A 717 -22.13 22.87 16.71
N GLY A 718 -23.18 22.62 15.92
CA GLY A 718 -24.48 22.18 16.45
C GLY A 718 -25.26 21.29 15.49
N VAL A 719 -26.18 20.50 16.03
CA VAL A 719 -27.06 19.60 15.26
C VAL A 719 -28.51 20.04 15.46
N PHE A 720 -29.25 20.18 14.37
CA PHE A 720 -30.66 20.55 14.32
C PHE A 720 -31.46 19.46 13.59
N THR A 721 -32.71 19.27 13.94
CA THR A 721 -33.63 18.37 13.23
C THR A 721 -34.24 19.09 12.03
N ILE A 722 -34.35 18.37 10.91
CA ILE A 722 -35.14 18.79 9.75
C ILE A 722 -36.42 17.96 9.76
N GLU A 723 -37.56 18.63 9.74
CA GLU A 723 -38.89 18.01 9.66
C GLU A 723 -39.61 18.54 8.43
N GLN A 724 -40.20 17.64 7.62
CA GLN A 724 -40.90 18.03 6.38
C GLN A 724 -40.05 18.94 5.47
N GLY A 725 -38.75 18.63 5.42
CA GLY A 725 -37.75 19.36 4.67
C GLY A 725 -37.45 20.78 5.16
N GLU A 726 -38.12 21.27 6.20
CA GLU A 726 -37.92 22.62 6.72
C GLU A 726 -36.61 22.72 7.51
N ILE A 727 -35.75 23.64 7.09
CA ILE A 727 -34.48 23.92 7.77
C ILE A 727 -34.68 25.15 8.65
N ASN A 728 -34.44 24.99 9.95
CA ASN A 728 -34.39 26.08 10.90
C ASN A 728 -33.28 25.82 11.93
N ALA A 729 -32.27 26.69 11.96
CA ALA A 729 -31.16 26.62 12.88
C ALA A 729 -30.76 28.02 13.32
N SER A 730 -30.21 28.15 14.51
CA SER A 730 -29.68 29.42 14.99
C SER A 730 -28.46 29.20 15.87
N PHE A 731 -27.54 30.15 15.87
CA PHE A 731 -26.39 30.12 16.78
C PHE A 731 -25.94 31.52 17.17
N PHE A 732 -25.22 31.63 18.28
CA PHE A 732 -24.61 32.87 18.74
C PHE A 732 -23.17 32.99 18.24
N VAL A 733 -22.82 34.19 17.80
CA VAL A 733 -21.46 34.50 17.36
C VAL A 733 -20.64 34.95 18.59
N PRO A 734 -19.51 34.31 18.92
CA PRO A 734 -18.63 34.76 20.00
C PRO A 734 -18.13 36.19 19.78
N ALA A 735 -17.98 36.94 20.86
CA ALA A 735 -17.35 38.25 20.82
C ALA A 735 -15.84 38.15 20.50
N ASP A 736 -15.29 39.23 19.95
CA ASP A 736 -13.87 39.39 19.63
C ASP A 736 -13.37 38.40 18.57
N LEU A 737 -14.15 38.23 17.50
CA LEU A 737 -13.71 37.59 16.27
C LEU A 737 -12.61 38.41 15.55
N ASP A 738 -11.81 37.75 14.72
CA ASP A 738 -10.79 38.41 13.93
C ASP A 738 -11.44 39.17 12.78
N PRO A 739 -11.06 40.42 12.51
CA PRO A 739 -11.62 41.17 11.39
C PRO A 739 -11.20 40.55 10.06
N GLY A 740 -12.19 40.28 9.21
CA GLY A 740 -11.96 39.60 7.94
C GLY A 740 -13.18 39.51 7.04
N VAL A 741 -12.96 38.91 5.87
CA VAL A 741 -13.96 38.74 4.81
C VAL A 741 -14.07 37.29 4.35
N THR A 742 -13.55 36.36 5.15
CA THR A 742 -13.46 34.92 4.85
C THR A 742 -14.07 34.08 5.98
N GLY A 743 -14.94 34.69 6.80
CA GLY A 743 -15.74 33.92 7.76
C GLY A 743 -16.70 33.00 7.02
N ARG A 744 -17.05 31.88 7.63
CA ARG A 744 -17.81 30.84 6.92
C ARG A 744 -18.73 30.05 7.83
N VAL A 745 -19.86 29.61 7.29
CA VAL A 745 -20.79 28.66 7.90
C VAL A 745 -20.99 27.48 6.95
N SER A 746 -20.67 26.27 7.40
CA SER A 746 -20.85 25.01 6.67
C SER A 746 -22.10 24.27 7.15
N LEU A 747 -22.84 23.71 6.20
CA LEU A 747 -24.10 23.00 6.39
C LEU A 747 -23.98 21.60 5.79
N TYR A 748 -24.27 20.59 6.60
CA TYR A 748 -24.31 19.20 6.17
C TYR A 748 -25.64 18.58 6.63
N ILE A 749 -26.44 18.07 5.69
CA ILE A 749 -27.71 17.41 5.98
C ILE A 749 -27.62 15.91 5.73
N TRP A 750 -28.31 15.11 6.53
CA TRP A 750 -28.40 13.66 6.31
C TRP A 750 -29.65 13.02 6.93
N ASP A 751 -30.06 11.89 6.37
CA ASP A 751 -31.03 10.96 6.96
C ASP A 751 -30.48 9.52 6.95
N ASN A 752 -31.34 8.49 6.87
CA ASN A 752 -30.94 7.07 6.85
C ASN A 752 -30.25 6.62 5.55
N GLY A 753 -30.17 7.44 4.50
CA GLY A 753 -29.52 7.04 3.25
C GLY A 753 -29.17 8.18 2.28
N ARG A 754 -29.54 9.42 2.60
CA ARG A 754 -29.32 10.59 1.77
C ARG A 754 -28.47 11.62 2.50
N GLU A 755 -27.66 12.35 1.75
CA GLU A 755 -26.80 13.43 2.26
C GLU A 755 -26.72 14.60 1.28
N GLY A 756 -26.48 15.79 1.82
CA GLY A 756 -26.33 17.02 1.05
C GLY A 756 -25.46 18.06 1.77
N ARG A 757 -24.81 18.93 1.00
CA ARG A 757 -23.83 19.92 1.51
C ARG A 757 -24.09 21.31 0.97
N ARG A 758 -23.90 22.32 1.81
CA ARG A 758 -23.87 23.73 1.41
C ARG A 758 -23.00 24.53 2.36
N SER A 759 -22.68 25.75 1.98
CA SER A 759 -22.02 26.71 2.85
C SER A 759 -22.47 28.12 2.54
N PHE A 760 -22.27 29.00 3.51
CA PHE A 760 -22.18 30.44 3.33
C PHE A 760 -20.73 30.82 3.58
N ASP A 761 -20.03 31.25 2.55
CA ASP A 761 -18.63 31.65 2.64
C ASP A 761 -18.50 33.16 2.44
N SER A 762 -17.28 33.68 2.66
CA SER A 762 -16.94 35.10 2.48
C SER A 762 -17.75 36.05 3.36
N LEU A 763 -18.13 35.58 4.57
CA LEU A 763 -18.83 36.38 5.57
C LEU A 763 -17.86 37.38 6.22
N LEU A 764 -18.37 38.57 6.53
CA LEU A 764 -17.62 39.58 7.28
C LEU A 764 -17.54 39.19 8.76
N THR A 765 -16.37 39.36 9.37
CA THR A 765 -16.11 39.03 10.78
C THR A 765 -15.41 40.17 11.52
N GLY A 766 -15.29 40.07 12.84
CA GLY A 766 -14.57 41.01 13.71
C GLY A 766 -15.29 42.32 14.03
N TYR A 767 -16.60 42.35 13.84
CA TYR A 767 -17.47 43.37 14.41
C TYR A 767 -18.09 42.83 15.70
N ASN A 768 -18.20 43.66 16.73
CA ASN A 768 -18.88 43.32 17.97
C ASN A 768 -20.13 44.17 18.13
N ASP A 769 -21.19 43.59 18.67
CA ASP A 769 -22.32 44.37 19.14
C ASP A 769 -21.95 45.09 20.44
N THR A 770 -21.91 46.41 20.40
CA THR A 770 -21.59 47.25 21.56
C THR A 770 -22.76 47.36 22.55
N LEU A 771 -23.92 46.77 22.21
CA LEU A 771 -25.13 46.75 23.01
C LEU A 771 -25.46 45.35 23.57
N SER A 772 -24.49 44.43 23.64
CA SER A 772 -24.71 43.07 24.17
C SER A 772 -25.44 43.11 25.52
N THR A 773 -26.54 42.35 25.62
CA THR A 773 -27.47 42.40 26.75
C THR A 773 -27.21 41.32 27.79
N ASP A 774 -26.39 40.33 27.50
CA ASP A 774 -26.11 39.24 28.43
C ASP A 774 -24.89 39.54 29.31
N THR A 775 -25.13 39.53 30.61
CA THR A 775 -24.12 39.78 31.64
C THR A 775 -24.05 38.67 32.67
N LEU A 776 -24.79 37.57 32.46
CA LEU A 776 -24.81 36.45 33.38
C LEU A 776 -23.76 35.41 32.95
N PRO A 777 -23.06 34.77 33.89
CA PRO A 777 -22.14 33.70 33.54
C PRO A 777 -22.89 32.37 33.27
N PRO A 778 -22.28 31.45 32.50
CA PRO A 778 -22.84 30.13 32.28
C PRO A 778 -23.17 29.36 33.55
N THR A 779 -24.17 28.50 33.47
CA THR A 779 -24.42 27.49 34.50
C THR A 779 -23.59 26.24 34.24
N ILE A 780 -23.01 25.67 35.29
CA ILE A 780 -22.19 24.45 35.23
C ILE A 780 -22.75 23.40 36.19
N GLU A 781 -23.21 22.29 35.63
CA GLU A 781 -23.66 21.12 36.38
C GLU A 781 -22.82 19.90 36.02
N ILE A 782 -22.33 19.17 37.03
CA ILE A 782 -21.54 17.96 36.82
C ILE A 782 -22.28 16.76 37.39
N TYR A 783 -22.42 15.71 36.60
CA TYR A 783 -23.12 14.49 36.92
C TYR A 783 -22.17 13.29 36.93
N TYR A 784 -22.45 12.34 37.82
CA TYR A 784 -21.85 11.00 37.81
C TYR A 784 -22.97 9.96 37.92
N HIS A 785 -23.05 9.03 36.96
CA HIS A 785 -24.13 8.03 36.87
C HIS A 785 -25.54 8.63 36.99
N GLY A 786 -25.77 9.78 36.35
CA GLY A 786 -27.06 10.48 36.37
C GLY A 786 -27.38 11.24 37.67
N LYS A 787 -26.48 11.25 38.66
CA LYS A 787 -26.63 12.02 39.90
C LYS A 787 -25.83 13.32 39.83
N LEU A 788 -26.47 14.45 40.11
CA LEU A 788 -25.80 15.75 40.23
C LEU A 788 -24.80 15.71 41.40
N LEU A 789 -23.55 16.06 41.13
CA LEU A 789 -22.49 16.09 42.13
C LEU A 789 -22.60 17.34 43.02
N SER A 790 -22.33 17.15 44.31
CA SER A 790 -22.14 18.21 45.30
C SER A 790 -20.86 17.96 46.08
N ASN A 791 -20.41 18.96 46.86
CA ASN A 791 -19.29 18.79 47.77
C ASN A 791 -19.50 17.57 48.69
N GLU A 792 -18.39 16.91 49.03
CA GLU A 792 -18.28 15.71 49.85
C GLU A 792 -18.90 14.43 49.25
N MET A 793 -19.42 14.46 48.03
CA MET A 793 -19.84 13.23 47.35
C MET A 793 -18.64 12.37 46.98
N THR A 794 -18.86 11.05 46.96
CA THR A 794 -17.83 10.06 46.68
C THR A 794 -17.88 9.62 45.21
N ILE A 795 -16.74 9.65 44.53
CA ILE A 795 -16.54 9.14 43.16
C ILE A 795 -15.35 8.16 43.14
N PRO A 796 -15.32 7.18 42.20
CA PRO A 796 -14.13 6.35 42.04
C PRO A 796 -12.97 7.18 41.49
N ASN A 797 -11.75 6.69 41.66
CA ASN A 797 -10.56 7.32 41.08
C ASN A 797 -10.57 7.33 39.54
N ASN A 798 -11.36 6.46 38.89
CA ASN A 798 -11.54 6.39 37.44
C ASN A 798 -12.96 6.79 36.95
N ALA A 799 -13.55 7.83 37.52
CA ALA A 799 -14.94 8.22 37.26
C ALA A 799 -15.15 8.89 35.88
N GLU A 800 -16.16 8.44 35.12
CA GLU A 800 -16.65 9.17 33.95
C GLU A 800 -17.68 10.22 34.38
N ILE A 801 -17.33 11.50 34.25
CA ILE A 801 -18.22 12.62 34.58
C ILE A 801 -18.91 13.15 33.32
N LYS A 802 -20.16 13.59 33.47
CA LYS A 802 -20.90 14.33 32.44
C LYS A 802 -21.13 15.76 32.90
N GLY A 803 -20.59 16.74 32.20
CA GLY A 803 -20.87 18.15 32.42
C GLY A 803 -22.02 18.63 31.54
N ILE A 804 -22.90 19.46 32.09
CA ILE A 804 -23.93 20.21 31.36
C ILE A 804 -23.63 21.68 31.54
N LEU A 805 -23.52 22.39 30.42
CA LEU A 805 -23.25 23.82 30.35
C LEU A 805 -24.42 24.49 29.65
N GLU A 806 -24.93 25.58 30.24
CA GLU A 806 -26.07 26.31 29.69
C GLU A 806 -25.96 27.81 29.95
N ASP A 807 -26.18 28.59 28.89
CA ASP A 807 -26.13 30.05 28.89
C ASP A 807 -27.01 30.64 27.77
N GLU A 808 -27.62 31.81 27.97
CA GLU A 808 -28.51 32.44 26.97
C GLU A 808 -27.74 32.80 25.69
N SER A 809 -26.48 33.21 25.83
CA SER A 809 -25.58 33.52 24.72
C SER A 809 -24.86 32.28 24.18
N GLY A 810 -25.06 31.11 24.76
CA GLY A 810 -24.33 29.88 24.41
C GLY A 810 -22.88 29.88 24.91
N ILE A 811 -22.22 28.73 24.78
CA ILE A 811 -20.87 28.47 25.30
C ILE A 811 -19.80 28.78 24.26
N ASP A 812 -18.78 29.56 24.65
CA ASP A 812 -17.64 29.89 23.80
C ASP A 812 -16.70 28.69 23.66
N ILE A 813 -16.60 28.18 22.44
CA ILE A 813 -15.71 27.07 22.05
C ILE A 813 -14.55 27.54 21.15
N SER A 814 -14.40 28.86 20.97
CA SER A 814 -13.49 29.47 19.99
C SER A 814 -12.01 29.33 20.30
N GLU A 815 -11.66 29.03 21.56
CA GLU A 815 -10.28 28.93 22.08
C GLU A 815 -9.50 30.25 22.02
N ARG A 816 -10.20 31.38 21.85
CA ARG A 816 -9.60 32.72 21.75
C ARG A 816 -9.27 33.28 23.13
N ASP A 817 -8.08 33.86 23.26
CA ASP A 817 -7.56 34.41 24.53
C ASP A 817 -7.70 33.43 25.71
N GLU A 818 -7.40 32.14 25.47
CA GLU A 818 -7.57 31.07 26.46
C GLU A 818 -9.03 30.90 26.95
N ARG A 819 -10.03 31.29 26.15
CA ARG A 819 -11.44 30.97 26.42
C ARG A 819 -11.78 29.60 25.86
N ALA A 820 -11.80 28.62 26.75
CA ALA A 820 -12.19 27.24 26.43
C ALA A 820 -12.90 26.63 27.64
N ILE A 821 -13.34 25.39 27.49
CA ILE A 821 -13.84 24.60 28.60
C ILE A 821 -12.64 23.92 29.24
N TYR A 822 -12.36 24.19 30.52
CA TYR A 822 -11.24 23.60 31.22
C TYR A 822 -11.67 22.81 32.43
N ILE A 823 -10.88 21.78 32.74
CA ILE A 823 -10.90 21.12 34.04
C ILE A 823 -9.48 21.08 34.61
N ALA A 824 -9.35 21.56 35.85
CA ALA A 824 -8.16 21.39 36.68
C ALA A 824 -8.50 20.45 37.84
N VAL A 825 -7.53 19.61 38.19
CA VAL A 825 -7.64 18.67 39.32
C VAL A 825 -6.59 19.05 40.35
N ASN A 826 -7.00 19.21 41.61
CA ASN A 826 -6.13 19.48 42.76
C ASN A 826 -5.21 20.71 42.58
N GLU A 827 -5.72 21.77 41.94
CA GLU A 827 -4.97 23.01 41.69
C GLU A 827 -3.70 22.81 40.85
N ASP A 828 -3.58 21.70 40.14
CA ASP A 828 -2.50 21.48 39.17
C ASP A 828 -2.80 22.23 37.87
N TYR A 829 -2.57 23.54 37.91
CA TYR A 829 -2.71 24.42 36.74
C TYR A 829 -1.63 24.17 35.68
N THR A 830 -0.60 23.37 35.99
CA THR A 830 0.41 22.97 34.99
C THR A 830 -0.07 21.86 34.07
N ASN A 831 -1.17 21.19 34.43
CA ASN A 831 -1.75 20.07 33.69
C ASN A 831 -3.27 20.22 33.50
N ILE A 832 -3.74 21.46 33.26
CA ILE A 832 -5.13 21.73 32.88
C ILE A 832 -5.51 20.93 31.63
N LYS A 833 -6.71 20.35 31.63
CA LYS A 833 -7.28 19.66 30.48
C LYS A 833 -8.31 20.54 29.79
N LYS A 834 -8.14 20.71 28.48
CA LYS A 834 -9.10 21.37 27.60
C LYS A 834 -10.17 20.37 27.16
N LEU A 835 -11.44 20.72 27.32
CA LEU A 835 -12.58 19.83 27.11
C LEU A 835 -13.39 20.13 25.83
N ASN A 836 -12.98 21.10 25.00
CA ASN A 836 -13.72 21.48 23.79
C ASN A 836 -14.00 20.30 22.85
N ASP A 837 -13.03 19.39 22.68
CA ASP A 837 -13.17 18.18 21.85
C ASP A 837 -14.24 17.19 22.38
N TYR A 838 -14.65 17.35 23.65
CA TYR A 838 -15.64 16.48 24.31
C TYR A 838 -17.01 17.15 24.44
N PHE A 839 -17.14 18.44 24.14
CA PHE A 839 -18.36 19.21 24.31
C PHE A 839 -19.17 19.27 23.02
N PHE A 840 -20.47 19.02 23.13
CA PHE A 840 -21.42 19.14 22.04
C PHE A 840 -22.68 19.84 22.53
N TYR A 841 -23.21 20.76 21.72
CA TYR A 841 -24.54 21.30 21.94
C TYR A 841 -25.59 20.19 21.83
N ASP A 842 -26.65 20.29 22.63
CA ASP A 842 -27.78 19.38 22.52
C ASP A 842 -28.48 19.57 21.15
N ILE A 843 -29.16 18.53 20.66
CA ILE A 843 -29.92 18.63 19.41
C ILE A 843 -30.96 19.75 19.54
N ASN A 844 -31.04 20.62 18.51
CA ASN A 844 -31.89 21.82 18.45
C ASN A 844 -31.52 22.94 19.43
N SER A 845 -30.32 22.91 20.01
CA SER A 845 -29.86 23.90 20.98
C SER A 845 -28.61 24.62 20.51
N SER A 846 -28.54 25.92 20.80
CA SER A 846 -27.33 26.74 20.70
C SER A 846 -26.94 27.41 22.01
N THR A 847 -27.63 27.05 23.10
CA THR A 847 -27.52 27.66 24.43
C THR A 847 -27.12 26.64 25.49
N ARG A 848 -27.48 25.37 25.27
CA ARG A 848 -27.23 24.24 26.16
C ARG A 848 -26.46 23.13 25.45
N GLY A 849 -25.46 22.57 26.13
CA GLY A 849 -24.71 21.41 25.67
C GLY A 849 -24.13 20.58 26.81
N SER A 850 -23.45 19.50 26.45
CA SER A 850 -22.81 18.62 27.42
C SER A 850 -21.48 18.06 26.95
N PHE A 851 -20.63 17.71 27.91
CA PHE A 851 -19.39 16.97 27.68
C PHE A 851 -19.32 15.71 28.54
N SER A 852 -18.63 14.68 28.06
CA SER A 852 -18.29 13.48 28.84
C SER A 852 -16.78 13.35 28.94
N TYR A 853 -16.26 13.18 30.16
CA TYR A 853 -14.83 13.12 30.40
C TYR A 853 -14.50 12.07 31.47
N GLY A 854 -13.55 11.19 31.15
CA GLY A 854 -13.00 10.21 32.10
C GLY A 854 -11.96 10.86 33.00
N LEU A 855 -12.23 10.94 34.29
CA LEU A 855 -11.23 11.26 35.30
C LEU A 855 -10.33 10.05 35.50
N ASP A 856 -9.02 10.26 35.50
CA ASP A 856 -8.02 9.25 35.87
C ASP A 856 -7.16 9.83 36.98
N LEU A 857 -7.55 9.53 38.22
CA LEU A 857 -6.91 10.00 39.44
C LEU A 857 -5.99 8.91 39.98
N ASP A 858 -4.81 9.31 40.43
CA ASP A 858 -3.87 8.42 41.11
C ASP A 858 -4.55 7.70 42.28
N THR A 859 -4.32 6.40 42.39
CA THR A 859 -4.86 5.55 43.45
C THR A 859 -4.47 5.98 44.87
N SER A 860 -3.53 6.89 45.06
CA SER A 860 -3.20 7.46 46.37
C SER A 860 -4.13 8.61 46.78
N ILE A 861 -4.92 9.15 45.85
CA ILE A 861 -5.81 10.29 46.07
C ILE A 861 -7.08 9.81 46.81
N VAL A 862 -7.33 10.40 47.98
CA VAL A 862 -8.54 10.13 48.81
C VAL A 862 -9.56 11.26 48.76
N SER A 863 -9.18 12.42 48.23
CA SER A 863 -10.06 13.54 47.92
C SER A 863 -9.54 14.30 46.71
N ALA A 864 -10.45 14.79 45.87
CA ALA A 864 -10.12 15.55 44.66
C ALA A 864 -10.89 16.87 44.63
N LYS A 865 -10.17 17.97 44.38
CA LYS A 865 -10.76 19.26 44.05
C LYS A 865 -10.83 19.39 42.53
N LEU A 866 -12.04 19.31 41.98
CA LEU A 866 -12.29 19.57 40.56
C LEU A 866 -12.68 21.03 40.40
N GLU A 867 -11.98 21.73 39.51
CA GLU A 867 -12.30 23.09 39.10
C GLU A 867 -12.61 23.09 37.60
N ILE A 868 -13.87 23.35 37.25
CA ILE A 868 -14.34 23.44 35.88
C ILE A 868 -14.61 24.90 35.56
N SER A 869 -14.05 25.42 34.48
CA SER A 869 -14.32 26.77 33.99
C SER A 869 -14.79 26.76 32.54
N CYS A 870 -15.66 27.69 32.20
CA CYS A 870 -16.10 27.94 30.84
C CYS A 870 -16.53 29.41 30.70
N TYR A 871 -16.71 29.83 29.45
CA TYR A 871 -17.14 31.18 29.08
C TYR A 871 -18.39 31.08 28.21
N ASP A 872 -19.26 32.08 28.30
CA ASP A 872 -20.27 32.30 27.27
C ASP A 872 -19.67 33.05 26.07
N ASN A 873 -20.45 33.17 25.00
CA ASN A 873 -20.07 33.92 23.80
C ASN A 873 -19.94 35.45 24.01
N ASN A 874 -20.36 35.98 25.17
CA ASN A 874 -20.22 37.38 25.57
C ASN A 874 -19.07 37.63 26.56
N LYS A 875 -18.26 36.59 26.84
CA LYS A 875 -17.08 36.58 27.72
C LYS A 875 -17.39 36.59 29.22
N ASN A 876 -18.62 36.30 29.64
CA ASN A 876 -18.95 36.06 31.03
C ASN A 876 -18.38 34.68 31.46
N GLN A 877 -17.57 34.67 32.51
CA GLN A 877 -16.89 33.46 32.99
C GLN A 877 -17.67 32.78 34.12
N ALA A 878 -17.82 31.46 34.03
CA ALA A 878 -18.28 30.62 35.11
C ALA A 878 -17.13 29.72 35.62
N ILE A 879 -17.05 29.55 36.95
CA ILE A 879 -16.14 28.61 37.60
C ILE A 879 -16.93 27.77 38.61
N LYS A 880 -16.87 26.44 38.47
CA LYS A 880 -17.46 25.47 39.39
C LYS A 880 -16.36 24.70 40.11
N ILE A 881 -16.36 24.81 41.43
CA ILE A 881 -15.46 24.02 42.30
C ILE A 881 -16.27 22.92 42.99
N LEU A 882 -15.77 21.69 42.90
CA LEU A 882 -16.31 20.52 43.59
C LEU A 882 -15.19 19.87 44.41
N ASN A 883 -15.38 19.78 45.72
CA ASN A 883 -14.53 18.97 46.60
C ASN A 883 -15.19 17.60 46.75
N LEU A 884 -14.56 16.56 46.19
CA LEU A 884 -15.09 15.21 46.14
C LEU A 884 -14.23 14.27 46.98
N ASN A 885 -14.86 13.28 47.58
CA ASN A 885 -14.17 12.15 48.18
C ASN A 885 -13.85 11.12 47.09
N VAL A 886 -12.64 10.59 47.08
CA VAL A 886 -12.20 9.62 46.07
C VAL A 886 -12.03 8.25 46.74
N TYR A 887 -12.58 7.22 46.12
CA TYR A 887 -12.35 5.84 46.55
C TYR A 887 -11.64 5.05 45.45
N ASN A 888 -10.68 4.24 45.86
CA ASN A 888 -10.06 3.27 44.97
C ASN A 888 -10.88 1.99 45.07
N GLY A 889 -11.44 1.53 43.96
CA GLY A 889 -12.39 0.42 43.87
C GLY A 889 -11.92 -0.95 44.40
N GLU A 890 -10.81 -1.04 45.15
CA GLU A 890 -10.26 -2.28 45.66
C GLU A 890 -10.94 -2.79 46.94
N HIS A 891 -11.66 -1.95 47.70
CA HIS A 891 -12.34 -2.38 48.92
C HIS A 891 -13.72 -1.76 49.13
N PHE A 892 -14.75 -2.62 49.17
CA PHE A 892 -16.08 -2.25 49.67
C PHE A 892 -15.97 -1.88 51.15
N THR A 893 -16.24 -0.62 51.46
CA THR A 893 -16.36 -0.10 52.82
C THR A 893 -17.79 0.32 53.13
N LEU A 894 -18.24 -0.06 54.34
CA LEU A 894 -19.45 0.40 55.00
C LEU A 894 -19.02 1.40 56.09
N SER A 895 -19.58 2.61 56.05
CA SER A 895 -19.34 3.64 57.07
C SER A 895 -20.66 4.14 57.64
N THR A 896 -20.62 4.92 58.72
CA THR A 896 -21.82 5.46 59.39
C THR A 896 -22.90 4.41 59.70
N ILE A 897 -22.47 3.19 60.03
CA ILE A 897 -23.37 2.09 60.37
C ILE A 897 -24.01 2.43 61.73
N TYR A 898 -25.30 2.73 61.72
CA TYR A 898 -26.06 2.90 62.94
C TYR A 898 -27.42 2.21 62.82
N ASN A 899 -27.92 1.74 63.95
CA ASN A 899 -29.27 1.24 64.07
C ASN A 899 -30.07 2.12 65.03
N PHE A 900 -31.29 2.49 64.66
CA PHE A 900 -32.19 3.28 65.50
C PHE A 900 -33.62 2.71 65.46
N PRO A 901 -34.26 2.48 66.62
CA PRO A 901 -33.74 2.67 67.98
C PRO A 901 -32.71 1.61 68.40
N ASN A 902 -31.81 1.97 69.34
CA ASN A 902 -30.86 1.07 70.02
C ASN A 902 -30.71 1.52 71.49
N PRO A 903 -31.12 0.71 72.49
CA PRO A 903 -31.66 -0.65 72.38
C PRO A 903 -33.09 -0.69 71.79
N PHE A 904 -33.52 -1.86 71.29
CA PHE A 904 -34.86 -2.11 70.74
C PHE A 904 -35.39 -3.48 71.16
N GLN A 905 -36.72 -3.69 71.13
CA GLN A 905 -37.38 -4.95 71.54
C GLN A 905 -37.88 -5.81 70.36
N GLU A 906 -38.51 -5.20 69.33
CA GLU A 906 -39.10 -5.96 68.21
C GLU A 906 -38.49 -5.62 66.84
N SER A 907 -38.16 -4.35 66.55
CA SER A 907 -37.54 -3.94 65.29
C SER A 907 -36.59 -2.75 65.44
N THR A 908 -35.62 -2.63 64.54
CA THR A 908 -34.69 -1.51 64.41
C THR A 908 -34.46 -1.23 62.92
N ASN A 909 -34.13 0.01 62.56
CA ASN A 909 -33.71 0.35 61.21
C ASN A 909 -32.20 0.48 61.15
N PHE A 910 -31.56 -0.25 60.23
CA PHE A 910 -30.16 -0.05 59.89
C PHE A 910 -30.04 1.02 58.82
N THR A 911 -29.12 1.94 59.01
CA THR A 911 -28.64 2.79 57.93
C THR A 911 -27.13 2.85 57.97
N PHE A 912 -26.57 3.08 56.80
CA PHE A 912 -25.15 3.00 56.52
C PHE A 912 -24.89 3.74 55.22
N THR A 913 -23.64 4.17 55.04
CA THR A 913 -23.15 4.70 53.77
C THR A 913 -22.26 3.63 53.13
N ILE A 914 -22.45 3.38 51.83
CA ILE A 914 -21.63 2.46 51.04
C ILE A 914 -20.68 3.26 50.14
N SER A 915 -19.45 2.77 49.97
CA SER A 915 -18.43 3.36 49.10
C SER A 915 -18.74 3.26 47.60
N HIS A 916 -19.54 2.28 47.19
CA HIS A 916 -20.03 2.12 45.81
C HIS A 916 -21.35 1.34 45.78
N ARG A 917 -22.06 1.36 44.65
CA ARG A 917 -23.34 0.64 44.50
C ARG A 917 -23.11 -0.85 44.68
N SER A 918 -23.74 -1.42 45.70
CA SER A 918 -23.63 -2.84 46.02
C SER A 918 -25.01 -3.39 46.35
N LEU A 919 -25.20 -4.68 46.08
CA LEU A 919 -26.44 -5.39 46.41
C LEU A 919 -26.38 -5.75 47.90
N VAL A 920 -27.12 -5.01 48.73
CA VAL A 920 -27.26 -5.30 50.15
C VAL A 920 -28.35 -6.37 50.29
N ARG A 921 -27.95 -7.59 50.62
CA ARG A 921 -28.87 -8.72 50.88
C ARG A 921 -29.00 -8.97 52.37
#